data_AF-I7MK78-F1
#
_entry.id   AF-I7MK78-F1
#
_cell.length_a   1.000
_cell.length_b   1.000
_cell.length_c   1.000
_cell.angle_alpha   90.00
_cell.angle_beta   90.00
_cell.angle_gamma   90.00
#
_symmetry.space_group_name_H-M   'P 1'
#
loop_
_entity.id
_entity.type
_entity.pdbx_description
1 polymer ?
#
loop_
_entity_poly.entity_id
_entity_poly.type
_entity_poly.pdbx_seq_one_letter_code
_entity_poly.pdbx_strand_id
1 'polypeptide(L)'
;MSQENQQKQGHHEEEGQTLVQQKKEIEQYATDKQIIAQIDKDYEEIMKDFSGDAELKDFKIQYESLYNTFKQSINSEHGSIKKCEQHAEEIAIYSAKLDGVVKMIQANEENLELSKKELEDKKKLIEDYKEKKEEIKEKIELTKDQLSELQKKTEQRLEKIELQNQETIRNLKKQKEEQEKNCEQLGNKIKYQKNENEHYQNELQQEEKFNNKYQMDVQELQEKIMKYKEVAKTEEERKQEMDRKMDLIKDKIDKAKEEQKRKIEQIAQLQKEQKQYENKIINSKNEKNQNQEDQKKHKKQLDQINEDLKVQEEQQIQLEHDIKNLEESVVNAEKELLKIKKPIQNLEREYDKITKMKSKLETENQILEQNLERLQSQNKIEEEHVETLTKMRNELKEKIDSILKQRTQNNKSLKKAEDDEHKTDEEIIYQLNKLKKIENQILGYEAENEKLRKMITQLQKEQEKYGIEASQAHAKYYQTCEEVKIKINQIAEQKQKNNAVLAKLKHQQHLYEAVRSDRNLYSKNLLDCKKELNELQEKKKRNKQMVDQYKEEIKQKDNELINQDFEYNKIVEENKKTELEKERVMKAIKSTEEVIKNQENHISRLKYIIQELKAEKQRHDKDLEMVINERDILGTQLIKRNQELQVLEEKIKLQQSNLTKGEIVYRKKQEELAKLKIELTNLVNELKSTQEQISCIPDLRNEINSLQKDILAEKTKVKALQDELENPLNVHRWRKLEATDQENFERILKIQTLQRRLIAKTEEVQEKEKLIKEKEKLFMELKNILARQPGPEIQQQLATYKESLKEKTAQMKKMLGELKNSREQVNILKFENNRLREEMNKLKRDYFQKRKEQDKSQELQNNPAIGDFNISSAQPQQLQQEQAIQIAAGAPR
;
A
#
# COMPACT_ATOMS: atom_id res chain seq x y z
N MET A 1 69.45 -41.75 -87.03
CA MET A 1 70.86 -41.82 -87.49
C MET A 1 70.89 -42.84 -88.60
N SER A 2 71.28 -42.46 -89.82
CA SER A 2 71.02 -43.26 -91.02
C SER A 2 72.17 -43.20 -92.03
N GLN A 3 73.42 -43.17 -91.56
CA GLN A 3 74.61 -43.01 -92.41
C GLN A 3 75.80 -43.96 -92.08
N GLU A 4 75.66 -44.89 -91.12
CA GLU A 4 76.77 -45.81 -90.75
C GLU A 4 76.54 -47.28 -91.18
N ASN A 5 75.38 -47.62 -91.72
CA ASN A 5 74.97 -49.02 -91.99
C ASN A 5 75.28 -49.53 -93.42
N GLN A 6 76.39 -49.11 -94.04
CA GLN A 6 76.72 -49.46 -95.44
C GLN A 6 78.14 -50.00 -95.69
N GLN A 7 78.93 -50.34 -94.66
CA GLN A 7 80.35 -50.69 -94.82
C GLN A 7 80.80 -52.08 -94.31
N LYS A 8 79.89 -53.01 -93.98
CA LYS A 8 80.25 -54.35 -93.46
C LYS A 8 79.48 -55.52 -94.09
N GLN A 9 79.64 -55.72 -95.40
CA GLN A 9 79.16 -56.91 -96.13
C GLN A 9 80.21 -57.55 -97.07
N GLY A 10 81.49 -57.18 -96.97
CA GLY A 10 82.51 -57.48 -98.00
C GLY A 10 83.63 -58.48 -97.66
N HIS A 11 83.53 -59.29 -96.59
CA HIS A 11 84.67 -60.07 -96.06
C HIS A 11 84.37 -61.54 -95.65
N HIS A 12 83.47 -62.25 -96.34
CA HIS A 12 83.10 -63.63 -95.96
C HIS A 12 83.18 -64.70 -97.07
N GLU A 13 83.92 -64.46 -98.17
CA GLU A 13 84.07 -65.46 -99.26
C GLU A 13 85.50 -65.99 -99.48
N GLU A 14 86.55 -65.39 -98.90
CA GLU A 14 87.94 -65.76 -99.19
C GLU A 14 88.53 -66.87 -98.28
N GLU A 15 88.07 -66.99 -97.03
CA GLU A 15 88.68 -67.91 -96.04
C GLU A 15 88.33 -69.40 -96.26
N GLY A 16 87.41 -69.72 -97.16
CA GLY A 16 86.98 -71.10 -97.43
C GLY A 16 88.00 -71.96 -98.21
N GLN A 17 89.01 -71.35 -98.85
CA GLN A 17 89.91 -72.06 -99.76
C GLN A 17 91.21 -72.59 -99.09
N THR A 18 91.68 -71.94 -98.02
CA THR A 18 92.96 -72.22 -97.38
C THR A 18 93.06 -73.60 -96.73
N LEU A 19 91.98 -74.12 -96.14
CA LEU A 19 91.95 -75.44 -95.49
C LEU A 19 92.25 -76.60 -96.46
N VAL A 20 91.86 -76.50 -97.72
CA VAL A 20 92.09 -77.55 -98.74
C VAL A 20 93.56 -77.56 -99.21
N GLN A 21 94.23 -76.41 -99.18
CA GLN A 21 95.67 -76.33 -99.47
C GLN A 21 96.49 -76.88 -98.30
N GLN A 22 96.18 -76.48 -97.06
CA GLN A 22 96.90 -76.96 -95.87
C GLN A 22 96.85 -78.49 -95.70
N LYS A 23 95.73 -79.15 -96.02
CA LYS A 23 95.66 -80.62 -95.96
C LYS A 23 96.59 -81.30 -96.99
N LYS A 24 96.74 -80.72 -98.18
CA LYS A 24 97.67 -81.22 -99.23
C LYS A 24 99.14 -80.99 -98.90
N GLU A 25 99.47 -79.89 -98.22
CA GLU A 25 100.85 -79.62 -97.80
C GLU A 25 101.31 -80.61 -96.73
N ILE A 26 100.42 -81.04 -95.82
CA ILE A 26 100.73 -82.06 -94.80
C ILE A 26 100.98 -83.44 -95.43
N GLU A 27 100.17 -83.85 -96.42
CA GLU A 27 100.34 -85.14 -97.12
C GLU A 27 101.70 -85.25 -97.85
N GLN A 28 102.31 -84.12 -98.27
CA GLN A 28 103.60 -84.13 -98.98
C GLN A 28 104.82 -84.44 -98.09
N TYR A 29 104.70 -84.38 -96.77
CA TYR A 29 105.79 -84.72 -95.84
C TYR A 29 105.73 -86.17 -95.32
N ALA A 30 104.76 -86.97 -95.74
CA ALA A 30 104.69 -88.38 -95.36
C ALA A 30 105.71 -89.22 -96.16
N THR A 31 106.61 -89.92 -95.46
CA THR A 31 107.63 -90.80 -96.06
C THR A 31 106.98 -91.92 -96.89
N ASP A 32 107.40 -92.06 -98.16
CA ASP A 32 106.73 -92.95 -99.12
C ASP A 32 106.83 -94.43 -98.71
N LYS A 33 105.66 -95.06 -98.58
CA LYS A 33 105.50 -96.46 -98.14
C LYS A 33 106.17 -97.47 -99.07
N GLN A 34 106.38 -97.14 -100.35
CA GLN A 34 107.11 -98.02 -101.26
C GLN A 34 108.62 -98.06 -100.94
N ILE A 35 109.20 -96.93 -100.53
CA ILE A 35 110.63 -96.85 -100.15
C ILE A 35 110.87 -97.63 -98.84
N ILE A 36 109.97 -97.50 -97.87
CA ILE A 36 110.05 -98.23 -96.59
C ILE A 36 110.00 -99.75 -96.84
N ALA A 37 109.09 -100.22 -97.70
CA ALA A 37 108.96 -101.63 -98.06
C ALA A 37 110.18 -102.18 -98.84
N GLN A 38 110.92 -101.32 -99.55
CA GLN A 38 112.18 -101.70 -100.20
C GLN A 38 113.31 -101.82 -99.17
N ILE A 39 113.48 -100.84 -98.28
CA ILE A 39 114.53 -100.86 -97.23
C ILE A 39 114.36 -102.06 -96.28
N ASP A 40 113.11 -102.40 -95.90
CA ASP A 40 112.82 -103.62 -95.11
C ASP A 40 113.30 -104.90 -95.82
N LYS A 41 113.30 -104.91 -97.15
CA LYS A 41 113.68 -106.05 -97.99
C LYS A 41 115.19 -106.12 -98.21
N ASP A 42 115.81 -104.98 -98.50
CA ASP A 42 117.26 -104.84 -98.64
C ASP A 42 117.97 -105.24 -97.32
N TYR A 43 117.36 -104.92 -96.17
CA TYR A 43 117.79 -105.40 -94.85
C TYR A 43 117.73 -106.93 -94.71
N GLU A 44 116.67 -107.60 -95.18
CA GLU A 44 116.59 -109.08 -95.12
C GLU A 44 117.64 -109.78 -96.01
N GLU A 45 118.04 -109.17 -97.14
CA GLU A 45 119.13 -109.68 -97.99
C GLU A 45 120.50 -109.44 -97.35
N ILE A 46 120.80 -108.21 -96.89
CA ILE A 46 122.07 -107.87 -96.23
C ILE A 46 122.28 -108.70 -94.94
N MET A 47 121.21 -108.97 -94.18
CA MET A 47 121.27 -109.79 -92.96
C MET A 47 121.49 -111.30 -93.24
N LYS A 48 121.22 -111.78 -94.45
CA LYS A 48 121.64 -113.12 -94.93
C LYS A 48 123.11 -113.13 -95.31
N ASP A 49 123.60 -112.13 -96.04
CA ASP A 49 125.01 -112.10 -96.48
C ASP A 49 125.97 -112.02 -95.27
N PHE A 50 125.62 -111.25 -94.24
CA PHE A 50 126.32 -111.24 -92.94
C PHE A 50 126.17 -112.52 -92.09
N SER A 51 125.61 -113.62 -92.61
CA SER A 51 125.51 -114.89 -91.88
C SER A 51 126.65 -115.89 -92.12
N GLY A 52 127.46 -115.68 -93.17
CA GLY A 52 128.54 -116.61 -93.53
C GLY A 52 129.83 -116.44 -92.73
N ASP A 53 130.22 -115.21 -92.41
CA ASP A 53 131.58 -114.89 -91.93
C ASP A 53 131.63 -114.40 -90.48
N ALA A 54 132.61 -114.91 -89.72
CA ALA A 54 132.72 -114.63 -88.28
C ALA A 54 133.17 -113.19 -87.99
N GLU A 55 133.92 -112.57 -88.89
CA GLU A 55 134.45 -111.19 -88.75
C GLU A 55 133.37 -110.12 -88.96
N LEU A 56 132.22 -110.47 -89.55
CA LEU A 56 131.13 -109.54 -89.86
C LEU A 56 130.06 -109.42 -88.76
N LYS A 57 130.22 -110.14 -87.63
CA LYS A 57 129.25 -110.14 -86.52
C LYS A 57 129.02 -108.76 -85.90
N ASP A 58 130.08 -107.99 -85.70
CA ASP A 58 129.97 -106.65 -85.10
C ASP A 58 129.31 -105.67 -86.08
N PHE A 59 129.58 -105.80 -87.38
CA PHE A 59 128.87 -105.07 -88.44
C PHE A 59 127.38 -105.42 -88.47
N LYS A 60 127.03 -106.70 -88.30
CA LYS A 60 125.64 -107.14 -88.21
C LYS A 60 124.89 -106.48 -87.06
N ILE A 61 125.48 -106.44 -85.86
CA ILE A 61 124.90 -105.80 -84.67
C ILE A 61 124.76 -104.28 -84.85
N GLN A 62 125.76 -103.62 -85.44
CA GLN A 62 125.70 -102.19 -85.77
C GLN A 62 124.58 -101.89 -86.78
N TYR A 63 124.43 -102.71 -87.82
CA TYR A 63 123.38 -102.56 -88.83
C TYR A 63 121.98 -102.85 -88.28
N GLU A 64 121.83 -103.86 -87.40
CA GLU A 64 120.60 -104.12 -86.64
C GLU A 64 120.20 -102.92 -85.78
N SER A 65 121.16 -102.32 -85.07
CA SER A 65 120.92 -101.11 -84.26
C SER A 65 120.49 -99.92 -85.11
N LEU A 66 121.16 -99.70 -86.25
CA LEU A 66 120.87 -98.59 -87.18
C LEU A 66 119.48 -98.74 -87.81
N TYR A 67 119.13 -99.95 -88.27
CA TYR A 67 117.82 -100.25 -88.85
C TYR A 67 116.70 -100.12 -87.81
N ASN A 68 116.91 -100.62 -86.58
CA ASN A 68 115.92 -100.46 -85.50
C ASN A 68 115.70 -98.99 -85.11
N THR A 69 116.76 -98.17 -85.06
CA THR A 69 116.61 -96.72 -84.82
C THR A 69 115.92 -96.00 -85.98
N PHE A 70 116.20 -96.35 -87.23
CA PHE A 70 115.48 -95.83 -88.40
C PHE A 70 113.98 -96.20 -88.35
N LYS A 71 113.66 -97.45 -88.00
CA LYS A 71 112.27 -97.93 -87.86
C LYS A 71 111.54 -97.29 -86.67
N GLN A 72 112.24 -96.97 -85.58
CA GLN A 72 111.68 -96.12 -84.51
C GLN A 72 111.43 -94.68 -84.98
N SER A 73 112.34 -94.09 -85.77
CA SER A 73 112.19 -92.74 -86.32
C SER A 73 110.91 -92.64 -87.16
N ILE A 74 110.73 -93.50 -88.16
CA ILE A 74 109.53 -93.56 -89.02
C ILE A 74 108.24 -93.72 -88.20
N ASN A 75 108.25 -94.61 -87.19
CA ASN A 75 107.06 -94.80 -86.34
C ASN A 75 106.74 -93.55 -85.48
N SER A 76 107.75 -92.79 -85.04
CA SER A 76 107.55 -91.53 -84.32
C SER A 76 107.10 -90.39 -85.23
N GLU A 77 107.58 -90.34 -86.47
CA GLU A 77 107.16 -89.40 -87.52
C GLU A 77 105.70 -89.66 -87.92
N HIS A 78 105.34 -90.89 -88.30
CA HIS A 78 103.97 -91.25 -88.67
C HIS A 78 102.98 -91.07 -87.50
N GLY A 79 103.43 -91.30 -86.26
CA GLY A 79 102.67 -91.01 -85.03
C GLY A 79 102.55 -89.51 -84.70
N SER A 80 103.41 -88.65 -85.26
CA SER A 80 103.36 -87.19 -85.11
C SER A 80 102.46 -86.56 -86.17
N ILE A 81 102.57 -86.99 -87.44
CA ILE A 81 101.64 -86.60 -88.53
C ILE A 81 100.20 -86.88 -88.10
N LYS A 82 99.93 -88.06 -87.51
CA LYS A 82 98.59 -88.44 -87.06
C LYS A 82 98.03 -87.58 -85.92
N LYS A 83 98.90 -86.95 -85.11
CA LYS A 83 98.48 -85.93 -84.12
C LYS A 83 98.19 -84.60 -84.78
N CYS A 84 98.95 -84.20 -85.81
CA CYS A 84 98.66 -83.01 -86.59
C CYS A 84 97.31 -83.12 -87.33
N GLU A 85 96.99 -84.30 -87.87
CA GLU A 85 95.66 -84.60 -88.44
C GLU A 85 94.55 -84.44 -87.38
N GLN A 86 94.73 -85.04 -86.20
CA GLN A 86 93.76 -84.95 -85.10
C GLN A 86 93.55 -83.51 -84.63
N HIS A 87 94.63 -82.75 -84.42
CA HIS A 87 94.54 -81.34 -84.02
C HIS A 87 93.94 -80.45 -85.13
N ALA A 88 94.14 -80.78 -86.41
CA ALA A 88 93.46 -80.07 -87.51
C ALA A 88 91.95 -80.33 -87.52
N GLU A 89 91.51 -81.56 -87.24
CA GLU A 89 90.08 -81.88 -87.09
C GLU A 89 89.48 -81.28 -85.82
N GLU A 90 90.21 -81.25 -84.70
CA GLU A 90 89.81 -80.50 -83.50
C GLU A 90 89.66 -79.00 -83.79
N ILE A 91 90.62 -78.36 -84.47
CA ILE A 91 90.56 -76.95 -84.86
C ILE A 91 89.36 -76.69 -85.78
N ALA A 92 89.06 -77.57 -86.74
CA ALA A 92 87.86 -77.44 -87.58
C ALA A 92 86.56 -77.54 -86.75
N ILE A 93 86.50 -78.46 -85.77
CA ILE A 93 85.35 -78.59 -84.86
C ILE A 93 85.23 -77.37 -83.94
N TYR A 94 86.33 -76.81 -83.45
CA TYR A 94 86.33 -75.59 -82.63
C TYR A 94 85.97 -74.35 -83.45
N SER A 95 86.44 -74.23 -84.69
CA SER A 95 86.05 -73.18 -85.65
C SER A 95 84.55 -73.23 -85.94
N ALA A 96 84.00 -74.39 -86.29
CA ALA A 96 82.56 -74.55 -86.52
C ALA A 96 81.71 -74.23 -85.28
N LYS A 97 82.21 -74.54 -84.07
CA LYS A 97 81.59 -74.11 -82.80
C LYS A 97 81.70 -72.60 -82.58
N LEU A 98 82.82 -71.98 -82.94
CA LEU A 98 83.02 -70.53 -82.86
C LEU A 98 82.05 -69.81 -83.78
N ASP A 99 81.90 -70.27 -85.02
CA ASP A 99 80.92 -69.79 -85.99
C ASP A 99 79.48 -69.92 -85.49
N GLY A 100 79.14 -71.07 -84.88
CA GLY A 100 77.86 -71.28 -84.23
C GLY A 100 77.63 -70.31 -83.06
N VAL A 101 78.65 -70.07 -82.24
CA VAL A 101 78.60 -69.09 -81.13
C VAL A 101 78.49 -67.66 -81.65
N VAL A 102 79.21 -67.26 -82.71
CA VAL A 102 79.11 -65.93 -83.33
C VAL A 102 77.71 -65.70 -83.90
N LYS A 103 77.13 -66.68 -84.60
CA LYS A 103 75.75 -66.60 -85.11
C LYS A 103 74.73 -66.54 -83.97
N MET A 104 74.96 -67.27 -82.88
CA MET A 104 74.13 -67.16 -81.66
C MET A 104 74.32 -65.83 -80.93
N ILE A 105 75.51 -65.20 -80.99
CA ILE A 105 75.74 -63.85 -80.45
C ILE A 105 75.02 -62.82 -81.31
N GLN A 106 75.13 -62.86 -82.63
CA GLN A 106 74.41 -61.97 -83.55
C GLN A 106 72.89 -62.09 -83.39
N ALA A 107 72.36 -63.32 -83.35
CA ALA A 107 70.94 -63.56 -83.08
C ALA A 107 70.54 -63.09 -81.67
N ASN A 108 71.42 -63.18 -80.67
CA ASN A 108 71.17 -62.60 -79.35
C ASN A 108 71.26 -61.07 -79.35
N GLU A 109 72.10 -60.44 -80.16
CA GLU A 109 72.16 -58.98 -80.30
C GLU A 109 70.90 -58.43 -80.99
N GLU A 110 70.40 -59.08 -82.05
CA GLU A 110 69.11 -58.75 -82.67
C GLU A 110 67.94 -58.94 -81.69
N ASN A 111 67.90 -60.06 -80.96
CA ASN A 111 66.89 -60.29 -79.93
C ASN A 111 67.02 -59.33 -78.73
N LEU A 112 68.24 -58.92 -78.37
CA LEU A 112 68.50 -57.91 -77.34
C LEU A 112 68.08 -56.52 -77.83
N GLU A 113 68.22 -56.20 -79.11
CA GLU A 113 67.79 -54.92 -79.69
C GLU A 113 66.27 -54.86 -79.86
N LEU A 114 65.63 -55.95 -80.28
CA LEU A 114 64.17 -56.11 -80.21
C LEU A 114 63.67 -56.01 -78.75
N SER A 115 64.34 -56.68 -77.80
CA SER A 115 64.01 -56.59 -76.38
C SER A 115 64.24 -55.19 -75.80
N LYS A 116 65.28 -54.47 -76.24
CA LYS A 116 65.49 -53.05 -75.89
C LYS A 116 64.36 -52.18 -76.43
N LYS A 117 63.92 -52.39 -77.67
CA LYS A 117 62.77 -51.69 -78.28
C LYS A 117 61.48 -51.96 -77.50
N GLU A 118 61.16 -53.23 -77.24
CA GLU A 118 60.03 -53.58 -76.38
C GLU A 118 60.14 -52.97 -74.99
N LEU A 119 61.35 -52.88 -74.43
CA LEU A 119 61.59 -52.32 -73.10
C LEU A 119 61.56 -50.78 -73.10
N GLU A 120 61.85 -50.12 -74.23
CA GLU A 120 61.62 -48.69 -74.43
C GLU A 120 60.15 -48.36 -74.67
N ASP A 121 59.43 -49.17 -75.45
CA ASP A 121 57.99 -48.99 -75.64
C ASP A 121 57.20 -49.37 -74.38
N LYS A 122 57.65 -50.36 -73.60
CA LYS A 122 57.14 -50.65 -72.25
C LYS A 122 57.55 -49.57 -71.24
N LYS A 123 58.72 -48.92 -71.38
CA LYS A 123 59.09 -47.74 -70.56
C LYS A 123 58.18 -46.55 -70.86
N LYS A 124 57.97 -46.21 -72.14
CA LYS A 124 57.02 -45.17 -72.57
C LYS A 124 55.62 -45.50 -72.07
N LEU A 125 55.16 -46.74 -72.21
CA LEU A 125 53.87 -47.16 -71.69
C LEU A 125 53.80 -47.04 -70.15
N ILE A 126 54.89 -47.30 -69.44
CA ILE A 126 55.03 -47.06 -67.99
C ILE A 126 55.12 -45.56 -67.66
N GLU A 127 55.62 -44.70 -68.55
CA GLU A 127 55.64 -43.25 -68.39
C GLU A 127 54.26 -42.65 -68.67
N ASP A 128 53.58 -43.05 -69.75
CA ASP A 128 52.14 -42.85 -70.00
C ASP A 128 51.30 -43.27 -68.79
N TYR A 129 51.56 -44.45 -68.21
CA TYR A 129 50.86 -44.92 -67.01
C TYR A 129 51.33 -44.22 -65.73
N LYS A 130 52.52 -43.61 -65.69
CA LYS A 130 52.94 -42.73 -64.58
C LYS A 130 52.24 -41.39 -64.71
N GLU A 131 52.29 -40.70 -65.85
CA GLU A 131 51.56 -39.45 -66.08
C GLU A 131 50.07 -39.62 -65.85
N LYS A 132 49.44 -40.67 -66.39
CA LYS A 132 48.03 -40.98 -66.08
C LYS A 132 47.81 -41.32 -64.61
N LYS A 133 48.81 -41.86 -63.89
CA LYS A 133 48.75 -42.08 -62.43
C LYS A 133 49.04 -40.81 -61.62
N GLU A 134 49.82 -39.87 -62.12
CA GLU A 134 50.02 -38.54 -61.54
C GLU A 134 48.74 -37.71 -61.75
N GLU A 135 48.19 -37.65 -62.97
CA GLU A 135 46.87 -37.07 -63.23
C GLU A 135 45.76 -37.71 -62.36
N ILE A 136 45.74 -39.04 -62.23
CA ILE A 136 44.75 -39.73 -61.41
C ILE A 136 45.03 -39.51 -59.92
N LYS A 137 46.30 -39.39 -59.47
CA LYS A 137 46.64 -38.93 -58.11
C LYS A 137 46.14 -37.52 -57.88
N GLU A 138 46.45 -36.56 -58.75
CA GLU A 138 46.01 -35.17 -58.65
C GLU A 138 44.49 -35.08 -58.67
N LYS A 139 43.80 -35.84 -59.53
CA LYS A 139 42.33 -35.91 -59.55
C LYS A 139 41.78 -36.58 -58.28
N ILE A 140 42.48 -37.57 -57.71
CA ILE A 140 42.16 -38.18 -56.40
C ILE A 140 42.49 -37.23 -55.24
N GLU A 141 43.48 -36.37 -55.35
CA GLU A 141 43.91 -35.41 -54.33
C GLU A 141 42.96 -34.21 -54.34
N LEU A 142 42.63 -33.67 -55.52
CA LEU A 142 41.58 -32.68 -55.71
C LEU A 142 40.20 -33.20 -55.28
N THR A 143 39.86 -34.47 -55.55
CA THR A 143 38.59 -35.05 -55.05
C THR A 143 38.65 -35.48 -53.58
N LYS A 144 39.83 -35.74 -53.00
CA LYS A 144 40.04 -35.85 -51.55
C LYS A 144 39.95 -34.51 -50.85
N ASP A 145 40.42 -33.43 -51.45
CA ASP A 145 40.30 -32.08 -50.92
C ASP A 145 38.88 -31.56 -51.07
N GLN A 146 38.19 -31.87 -52.17
CA GLN A 146 36.74 -31.66 -52.29
C GLN A 146 35.96 -32.55 -51.32
N LEU A 147 36.37 -33.79 -51.06
CA LEU A 147 35.80 -34.63 -50.00
C LEU A 147 36.13 -34.09 -48.61
N SER A 148 37.30 -33.50 -48.37
CA SER A 148 37.73 -32.89 -47.11
C SER A 148 37.00 -31.57 -46.87
N GLU A 149 36.76 -30.78 -47.91
CA GLU A 149 35.86 -29.63 -47.87
C GLU A 149 34.41 -30.05 -47.67
N LEU A 150 33.93 -31.09 -48.36
CA LEU A 150 32.56 -31.58 -48.22
C LEU A 150 32.35 -32.24 -46.86
N GLN A 151 33.35 -32.95 -46.32
CA GLN A 151 33.38 -33.46 -44.95
C GLN A 151 33.40 -32.29 -43.97
N LYS A 152 34.29 -31.30 -44.09
CA LYS A 152 34.24 -30.09 -43.24
C LYS A 152 32.92 -29.34 -43.37
N LYS A 153 32.29 -29.27 -44.55
CA LYS A 153 30.99 -28.63 -44.78
C LYS A 153 29.82 -29.48 -44.29
N THR A 154 29.93 -30.81 -44.22
CA THR A 154 28.93 -31.70 -43.61
C THR A 154 29.15 -31.87 -42.11
N GLU A 155 30.37 -31.83 -41.60
CA GLU A 155 30.75 -31.74 -40.19
C GLU A 155 30.32 -30.38 -39.63
N GLN A 156 30.61 -29.25 -40.26
CA GLN A 156 30.07 -27.95 -39.85
C GLN A 156 28.54 -27.86 -40.01
N ARG A 157 27.93 -28.68 -40.88
CA ARG A 157 26.47 -28.84 -40.91
C ARG A 157 25.97 -29.73 -39.78
N LEU A 158 26.65 -30.83 -39.48
CA LEU A 158 26.32 -31.76 -38.41
C LEU A 158 26.52 -31.09 -37.06
N GLU A 159 27.61 -30.38 -36.83
CA GLU A 159 27.89 -29.55 -35.66
C GLU A 159 26.87 -28.41 -35.53
N LYS A 160 26.46 -27.74 -36.61
CA LYS A 160 25.34 -26.77 -36.55
C LYS A 160 23.99 -27.44 -36.29
N ILE A 161 23.72 -28.60 -36.87
CA ILE A 161 22.51 -29.40 -36.63
C ILE A 161 22.54 -30.01 -35.22
N GLU A 162 23.70 -30.33 -34.66
CA GLU A 162 23.88 -30.83 -33.30
C GLU A 162 23.84 -29.69 -32.30
N LEU A 163 24.34 -28.49 -32.59
CA LEU A 163 24.05 -27.32 -31.77
C LEU A 163 22.56 -26.97 -31.83
N GLN A 164 21.92 -26.99 -33.00
CA GLN A 164 20.47 -26.74 -33.12
C GLN A 164 19.64 -27.86 -32.47
N ASN A 165 20.07 -29.12 -32.54
CA ASN A 165 19.44 -30.25 -31.85
C ASN A 165 19.71 -30.20 -30.34
N GLN A 166 20.90 -29.79 -29.89
CA GLN A 166 21.19 -29.58 -28.48
C GLN A 166 20.44 -28.37 -27.93
N GLU A 167 20.30 -27.27 -28.67
CA GLU A 167 19.47 -26.12 -28.29
C GLU A 167 17.99 -26.47 -28.28
N THR A 168 17.47 -27.17 -29.28
CA THR A 168 16.07 -27.63 -29.26
C THR A 168 15.83 -28.69 -28.19
N ILE A 169 16.73 -29.66 -27.95
CA ILE A 169 16.65 -30.60 -26.83
C ILE A 169 16.77 -29.88 -25.48
N ARG A 170 17.58 -28.83 -25.37
CA ARG A 170 17.74 -28.01 -24.14
C ARG A 170 16.55 -27.10 -23.92
N ASN A 171 15.91 -26.61 -24.98
CA ASN A 171 14.67 -25.84 -24.92
C ASN A 171 13.46 -26.75 -24.65
N LEU A 172 13.42 -27.96 -25.21
CA LEU A 172 12.43 -29.01 -24.90
C LEU A 172 12.63 -29.55 -23.48
N LYS A 173 13.87 -29.69 -22.98
CA LYS A 173 14.14 -29.99 -21.56
C LYS A 173 13.69 -28.86 -20.66
N LYS A 174 13.99 -27.60 -20.99
CA LYS A 174 13.46 -26.44 -20.24
C LYS A 174 11.94 -26.42 -20.25
N GLN A 175 11.29 -26.58 -21.41
CA GLN A 175 9.83 -26.67 -21.50
C GLN A 175 9.29 -27.88 -20.73
N LYS A 176 9.99 -29.01 -20.69
CA LYS A 176 9.60 -30.17 -19.86
C LYS A 176 9.75 -29.86 -18.37
N GLU A 177 10.86 -29.27 -17.92
CA GLU A 177 11.08 -28.85 -16.53
C GLU A 177 10.10 -27.74 -16.09
N GLU A 178 9.71 -26.87 -17.01
CA GLU A 178 8.75 -25.77 -16.82
C GLU A 178 7.31 -26.31 -16.82
N GLN A 179 6.98 -27.28 -17.67
CA GLN A 179 5.73 -28.05 -17.61
C GLN A 179 5.65 -28.90 -16.34
N GLU A 180 6.72 -29.56 -15.92
CA GLU A 180 6.78 -30.34 -14.68
C GLU A 180 6.63 -29.43 -13.46
N LYS A 181 7.30 -28.27 -13.41
CA LYS A 181 7.07 -27.24 -12.38
C LYS A 181 5.66 -26.67 -12.43
N ASN A 182 5.08 -26.47 -13.61
CA ASN A 182 3.68 -26.03 -13.73
C ASN A 182 2.71 -27.13 -13.27
N CYS A 183 3.00 -28.42 -13.50
CA CYS A 183 2.24 -29.54 -12.97
C CYS A 183 2.40 -29.69 -11.45
N GLU A 184 3.59 -29.44 -10.89
CA GLU A 184 3.80 -29.38 -9.43
C GLU A 184 3.09 -28.17 -8.82
N GLN A 185 3.16 -26.99 -9.44
CA GLN A 185 2.45 -25.79 -8.97
C GLN A 185 0.94 -25.95 -9.06
N LEU A 186 0.41 -26.51 -10.17
CA LEU A 186 -1.01 -26.84 -10.29
C LEU A 186 -1.42 -27.95 -9.31
N GLY A 187 -0.59 -28.98 -9.12
CA GLY A 187 -0.83 -30.04 -8.14
C GLY A 187 -0.83 -29.52 -6.69
N ASN A 188 0.07 -28.59 -6.36
CA ASN A 188 0.11 -27.92 -5.06
C ASN A 188 -1.02 -26.90 -4.90
N LYS A 189 -1.47 -26.25 -5.98
CA LYS A 189 -2.66 -25.38 -5.99
C LYS A 189 -3.95 -26.18 -5.84
N ILE A 190 -4.03 -27.37 -6.44
CA ILE A 190 -5.14 -28.34 -6.25
C ILE A 190 -5.12 -28.93 -4.83
N LYS A 191 -3.94 -29.23 -4.25
CA LYS A 191 -3.82 -29.60 -2.83
C LYS A 191 -4.28 -28.46 -1.92
N TYR A 192 -3.79 -27.23 -2.15
CA TYR A 192 -4.20 -26.05 -1.41
C TYR A 192 -5.72 -25.86 -1.48
N GLN A 193 -6.32 -25.86 -2.69
CA GLN A 193 -7.77 -25.74 -2.88
C GLN A 193 -8.57 -26.93 -2.32
N LYS A 194 -8.00 -28.14 -2.25
CA LYS A 194 -8.62 -29.26 -1.53
C LYS A 194 -8.64 -29.01 -0.03
N ASN A 195 -7.51 -28.62 0.56
CA ASN A 195 -7.41 -28.31 1.97
C ASN A 195 -8.28 -27.09 2.35
N GLU A 196 -8.41 -26.11 1.46
CA GLU A 196 -9.25 -24.92 1.61
C GLU A 196 -10.75 -25.31 1.54
N ASN A 197 -11.15 -26.15 0.57
CA ASN A 197 -12.51 -26.71 0.53
C ASN A 197 -12.82 -27.62 1.73
N GLU A 198 -11.85 -28.39 2.22
CA GLU A 198 -11.99 -29.23 3.41
C GLU A 198 -12.09 -28.37 4.69
N HIS A 199 -11.37 -27.25 4.76
CA HIS A 199 -11.55 -26.22 5.79
C HIS A 199 -12.97 -25.63 5.76
N TYR A 200 -13.40 -25.15 4.59
CA TYR A 200 -14.75 -24.59 4.42
C TYR A 200 -15.87 -25.62 4.65
N GLN A 201 -15.68 -26.90 4.34
CA GLN A 201 -16.62 -27.96 4.72
C GLN A 201 -16.66 -28.19 6.24
N ASN A 202 -15.51 -28.12 6.93
CA ASN A 202 -15.45 -28.25 8.39
C ASN A 202 -16.02 -27.03 9.12
N GLU A 203 -15.86 -25.82 8.57
CA GLU A 203 -16.52 -24.60 9.04
C GLU A 203 -18.03 -24.66 8.79
N LEU A 204 -18.47 -25.03 7.58
CA LEU A 204 -19.89 -25.21 7.26
C LEU A 204 -20.55 -26.23 8.18
N GLN A 205 -19.90 -27.37 8.45
CA GLN A 205 -20.39 -28.35 9.42
C GLN A 205 -20.38 -27.88 10.88
N GLN A 206 -19.58 -26.86 11.23
CA GLN A 206 -19.63 -26.24 12.56
C GLN A 206 -20.77 -25.23 12.64
N GLU A 207 -20.94 -24.38 11.61
CA GLU A 207 -22.07 -23.46 11.49
C GLU A 207 -23.41 -24.19 11.39
N GLU A 208 -23.51 -25.33 10.69
CA GLU A 208 -24.69 -26.19 10.72
C GLU A 208 -24.99 -26.72 12.12
N LYS A 209 -23.96 -27.06 12.93
CA LYS A 209 -24.14 -27.50 14.33
C LYS A 209 -24.54 -26.33 15.24
N PHE A 210 -24.05 -25.12 15.01
CA PHE A 210 -24.50 -23.92 15.73
C PHE A 210 -25.91 -23.50 15.32
N ASN A 211 -26.24 -23.50 14.04
CA ASN A 211 -27.58 -23.19 13.52
C ASN A 211 -28.62 -24.21 14.02
N ASN A 212 -28.29 -25.51 14.05
CA ASN A 212 -29.15 -26.52 14.68
C ASN A 212 -29.35 -26.27 16.19
N LYS A 213 -28.32 -25.86 16.94
CA LYS A 213 -28.48 -25.43 18.34
C LYS A 213 -29.38 -24.22 18.46
N TYR A 214 -29.15 -23.16 17.67
CA TYR A 214 -29.99 -21.97 17.68
C TYR A 214 -31.43 -22.27 17.28
N GLN A 215 -31.69 -23.25 16.40
CA GLN A 215 -33.05 -23.72 16.11
C GLN A 215 -33.69 -24.44 17.31
N MET A 216 -32.93 -25.26 18.05
CA MET A 216 -33.42 -25.85 19.31
C MET A 216 -33.66 -24.79 20.39
N ASP A 217 -32.75 -23.83 20.56
CA ASP A 217 -32.90 -22.71 21.50
C ASP A 217 -34.12 -21.83 21.13
N VAL A 218 -34.34 -21.59 19.84
CA VAL A 218 -35.54 -20.88 19.33
C VAL A 218 -36.81 -21.69 19.58
N GLN A 219 -36.81 -23.02 19.41
CA GLN A 219 -37.95 -23.87 19.77
C GLN A 219 -38.23 -23.85 21.28
N GLU A 220 -37.19 -23.97 22.12
CA GLU A 220 -37.32 -23.82 23.58
C GLU A 220 -37.85 -22.44 23.97
N LEU A 221 -37.38 -21.37 23.33
CA LEU A 221 -37.86 -20.00 23.57
C LEU A 221 -39.31 -19.82 23.07
N GLN A 222 -39.70 -20.42 21.96
CA GLN A 222 -41.09 -20.45 21.49
C GLN A 222 -42.01 -21.20 22.48
N GLU A 223 -41.58 -22.34 23.01
CA GLU A 223 -42.29 -23.03 24.09
C GLU A 223 -42.40 -22.18 25.36
N LYS A 224 -41.31 -21.54 25.79
CA LYS A 224 -41.30 -20.65 26.96
C LYS A 224 -42.24 -19.46 26.74
N ILE A 225 -42.26 -18.88 25.54
CA ILE A 225 -43.19 -17.80 25.15
C ILE A 225 -44.65 -18.29 25.13
N MET A 226 -44.94 -19.51 24.67
CA MET A 226 -46.28 -20.10 24.74
C MET A 226 -46.73 -20.25 26.20
N LYS A 227 -45.89 -20.86 27.05
CA LYS A 227 -46.14 -21.03 28.50
C LYS A 227 -46.35 -19.68 29.20
N TYR A 228 -45.55 -18.65 28.88
CA TYR A 228 -45.75 -17.30 29.41
C TYR A 228 -47.02 -16.61 28.87
N LYS A 229 -47.45 -16.86 27.63
CA LYS A 229 -48.73 -16.35 27.09
C LYS A 229 -49.93 -16.99 27.79
N GLU A 230 -49.88 -18.28 28.09
CA GLU A 230 -50.91 -18.97 28.87
C GLU A 230 -51.00 -18.41 30.29
N VAL A 231 -49.86 -18.29 30.99
CA VAL A 231 -49.81 -17.68 32.32
C VAL A 231 -50.32 -16.23 32.31
N ALA A 232 -49.89 -15.41 31.35
CA ALA A 232 -50.36 -14.04 31.20
C ALA A 232 -51.88 -13.97 30.98
N LYS A 233 -52.44 -14.88 30.16
CA LYS A 233 -53.89 -14.97 29.96
C LYS A 233 -54.63 -15.35 31.25
N THR A 234 -54.11 -16.30 32.03
CA THR A 234 -54.74 -16.69 33.31
C THR A 234 -54.70 -15.58 34.37
N GLU A 235 -53.62 -14.79 34.45
CA GLU A 235 -53.59 -13.60 35.32
C GLU A 235 -54.41 -12.43 34.74
N GLU A 236 -54.63 -12.33 33.43
CA GLU A 236 -55.57 -11.36 32.84
C GLU A 236 -57.04 -11.74 33.12
N GLU A 237 -57.41 -13.01 33.00
CA GLU A 237 -58.73 -13.53 33.39
C GLU A 237 -58.98 -13.32 34.91
N ARG A 238 -57.98 -13.62 35.74
CA ARG A 238 -57.99 -13.38 37.20
C ARG A 238 -58.02 -11.90 37.57
N LYS A 239 -57.32 -11.04 36.82
CA LYS A 239 -57.41 -9.58 36.96
C LYS A 239 -58.82 -9.10 36.63
N GLN A 240 -59.42 -9.54 35.52
CA GLN A 240 -60.81 -9.18 35.20
C GLN A 240 -61.79 -9.63 36.28
N GLU A 241 -61.56 -10.79 36.92
CA GLU A 241 -62.37 -11.24 38.05
C GLU A 241 -62.17 -10.36 39.30
N MET A 242 -60.94 -9.90 39.57
CA MET A 242 -60.63 -8.95 40.63
C MET A 242 -61.18 -7.54 40.36
N ASP A 243 -61.13 -7.06 39.13
CA ASP A 243 -61.70 -5.77 38.72
C ASP A 243 -63.23 -5.79 38.90
N ARG A 244 -63.91 -6.87 38.49
CA ARG A 244 -65.35 -7.08 38.77
C ARG A 244 -65.67 -7.11 40.27
N LYS A 245 -64.80 -7.73 41.09
CA LYS A 245 -64.92 -7.72 42.56
C LYS A 245 -64.68 -6.32 43.13
N MET A 246 -63.75 -5.55 42.57
CA MET A 246 -63.46 -4.17 42.98
C MET A 246 -64.62 -3.24 42.61
N ASP A 247 -65.24 -3.40 41.45
CA ASP A 247 -66.42 -2.63 41.05
C ASP A 247 -67.64 -2.98 41.92
N LEU A 248 -67.87 -4.26 42.23
CA LEU A 248 -68.87 -4.68 43.23
C LEU A 248 -68.59 -4.11 44.64
N ILE A 249 -67.35 -3.76 44.96
CA ILE A 249 -66.97 -3.08 46.21
C ILE A 249 -67.18 -1.56 46.08
N LYS A 250 -66.88 -0.93 44.93
CA LYS A 250 -67.21 0.48 44.65
C LYS A 250 -68.72 0.69 44.77
N ASP A 251 -69.52 -0.17 44.13
CA ASP A 251 -70.98 -0.15 44.19
C ASP A 251 -71.53 -0.20 45.63
N LYS A 252 -70.93 -1.03 46.48
CA LYS A 252 -71.27 -1.12 47.91
C LYS A 252 -70.81 0.11 48.70
N ILE A 253 -69.63 0.65 48.39
CA ILE A 253 -69.09 1.87 48.99
C ILE A 253 -69.94 3.08 48.61
N ASP A 254 -70.39 3.19 47.37
CA ASP A 254 -71.17 4.33 46.90
C ASP A 254 -72.63 4.27 47.39
N LYS A 255 -73.24 3.07 47.45
CA LYS A 255 -74.49 2.86 48.19
C LYS A 255 -74.35 3.19 49.68
N ALA A 256 -73.22 2.84 50.30
CA ALA A 256 -72.93 3.25 51.69
C ALA A 256 -72.70 4.76 51.84
N LYS A 257 -72.12 5.46 50.85
CA LYS A 257 -72.01 6.93 50.82
C LYS A 257 -73.37 7.59 50.63
N GLU A 258 -74.28 7.01 49.85
CA GLU A 258 -75.66 7.50 49.72
C GLU A 258 -76.44 7.32 51.02
N GLU A 259 -76.33 6.17 51.70
CA GLU A 259 -76.87 6.01 53.05
C GLU A 259 -76.23 6.99 54.04
N GLN A 260 -74.92 7.21 53.95
CA GLN A 260 -74.21 8.16 54.81
C GLN A 260 -74.69 9.59 54.55
N LYS A 261 -74.90 10.00 53.29
CA LYS A 261 -75.53 11.29 52.94
C LYS A 261 -76.93 11.41 53.54
N ARG A 262 -77.80 10.41 53.32
CA ARG A 262 -79.17 10.41 53.88
C ARG A 262 -79.15 10.49 55.41
N LYS A 263 -78.22 9.80 56.09
CA LYS A 263 -78.05 9.87 57.55
C LYS A 263 -77.46 11.22 57.99
N ILE A 264 -76.58 11.85 57.21
CA ILE A 264 -76.08 13.22 57.47
C ILE A 264 -77.20 14.26 57.27
N GLU A 265 -78.06 14.10 56.26
CA GLU A 265 -79.22 14.95 56.01
C GLU A 265 -80.27 14.80 57.13
N GLN A 266 -80.54 13.57 57.59
CA GLN A 266 -81.36 13.30 58.77
C GLN A 266 -80.75 13.90 60.04
N ILE A 267 -79.43 13.78 60.25
CA ILE A 267 -78.73 14.43 61.38
C ILE A 267 -78.82 15.95 61.26
N ALA A 268 -78.74 16.54 60.07
CA ALA A 268 -78.90 17.98 59.85
C ALA A 268 -80.34 18.47 60.08
N GLN A 269 -81.34 17.63 59.78
CA GLN A 269 -82.75 17.87 60.14
C GLN A 269 -82.94 17.77 61.67
N LEU A 270 -82.47 16.70 62.30
CA LEU A 270 -82.50 16.52 63.76
C LEU A 270 -81.72 17.63 64.50
N GLN A 271 -80.64 18.16 63.93
CA GLN A 271 -79.92 19.32 64.48
C GLN A 271 -80.69 20.65 64.28
N LYS A 272 -81.47 20.80 63.20
CA LYS A 272 -82.39 21.94 63.04
C LYS A 272 -83.54 21.84 64.05
N GLU A 273 -84.12 20.67 64.23
CA GLU A 273 -85.14 20.40 65.25
C GLU A 273 -84.58 20.60 66.66
N GLN A 274 -83.40 20.06 66.97
CA GLN A 274 -82.70 20.31 68.23
C GLN A 274 -82.48 21.80 68.45
N LYS A 275 -82.04 22.57 67.45
CA LYS A 275 -81.94 24.05 67.56
C LYS A 275 -83.29 24.73 67.73
N GLN A 276 -84.37 24.21 67.16
CA GLN A 276 -85.73 24.72 67.43
C GLN A 276 -86.19 24.38 68.85
N TYR A 277 -85.86 23.21 69.39
CA TYR A 277 -86.13 22.85 70.78
C TYR A 277 -85.25 23.61 71.77
N GLU A 278 -83.96 23.83 71.46
CA GLU A 278 -83.06 24.69 72.22
C GLU A 278 -83.58 26.15 72.21
N ASN A 279 -84.02 26.68 71.07
CA ASN A 279 -84.65 28.00 71.01
C ASN A 279 -85.98 28.06 71.78
N LYS A 280 -86.80 26.99 71.77
CA LYS A 280 -88.00 26.90 72.62
C LYS A 280 -87.64 26.82 74.12
N ILE A 281 -86.56 26.14 74.48
CA ILE A 281 -86.05 26.06 75.87
C ILE A 281 -85.41 27.39 76.30
N ILE A 282 -84.75 28.12 75.40
CA ILE A 282 -84.21 29.46 75.64
C ILE A 282 -85.35 30.46 75.79
N ASN A 283 -86.36 30.44 74.92
CA ASN A 283 -87.55 31.27 75.05
C ASN A 283 -88.31 30.95 76.35
N SER A 284 -88.53 29.67 76.67
CA SER A 284 -89.14 29.27 77.94
C SER A 284 -88.29 29.63 79.16
N LYS A 285 -86.95 29.61 79.06
CA LYS A 285 -86.06 30.18 80.09
C LYS A 285 -86.20 31.69 80.21
N ASN A 286 -86.35 32.41 79.09
CA ASN A 286 -86.51 33.86 79.09
C ASN A 286 -87.87 34.26 79.67
N GLU A 287 -88.95 33.56 79.30
CA GLU A 287 -90.27 33.66 79.92
C GLU A 287 -90.20 33.34 81.42
N LYS A 288 -89.45 32.31 81.84
CA LYS A 288 -89.28 31.94 83.25
C LYS A 288 -88.41 32.93 84.03
N ASN A 289 -87.45 33.58 83.37
CA ASN A 289 -86.65 34.66 83.93
C ASN A 289 -87.48 35.95 84.04
N GLN A 290 -88.28 36.30 83.04
CA GLN A 290 -89.25 37.40 83.11
C GLN A 290 -90.26 37.14 84.24
N ASN A 291 -90.85 35.95 84.32
CA ASN A 291 -91.69 35.58 85.46
C ASN A 291 -90.95 35.63 86.81
N GLN A 292 -89.63 35.40 86.87
CA GLN A 292 -88.85 35.60 88.10
C GLN A 292 -88.53 37.08 88.39
N GLU A 293 -88.39 37.93 87.38
CA GLU A 293 -88.26 39.38 87.55
C GLU A 293 -89.60 40.03 87.90
N ASP A 294 -90.69 39.56 87.33
CA ASP A 294 -92.06 39.99 87.64
C ASP A 294 -92.50 39.44 89.01
N GLN A 295 -92.09 38.23 89.40
CA GLN A 295 -92.18 37.80 90.81
C GLN A 295 -91.34 38.68 91.74
N LYS A 296 -90.17 39.21 91.32
CA LYS A 296 -89.39 40.17 92.12
C LYS A 296 -90.04 41.57 92.16
N LYS A 297 -90.70 42.01 91.08
CA LYS A 297 -91.50 43.26 91.07
C LYS A 297 -92.73 43.12 91.97
N HIS A 298 -93.48 42.03 91.84
CA HIS A 298 -94.58 41.70 92.73
C HIS A 298 -94.14 41.49 94.17
N LYS A 299 -92.93 40.96 94.42
CA LYS A 299 -92.39 40.89 95.78
C LYS A 299 -92.04 42.27 96.34
N LYS A 300 -91.46 43.18 95.54
CA LYS A 300 -91.28 44.58 95.95
C LYS A 300 -92.61 45.32 96.16
N GLN A 301 -93.62 45.06 95.34
CA GLN A 301 -94.98 45.57 95.54
C GLN A 301 -95.61 44.98 96.80
N LEU A 302 -95.35 43.71 97.12
CA LEU A 302 -95.75 43.08 98.38
C LEU A 302 -95.01 43.70 99.57
N ASP A 303 -93.72 43.98 99.44
CA ASP A 303 -92.92 44.65 100.48
C ASP A 303 -93.43 46.08 100.73
N GLN A 304 -93.85 46.81 99.69
CA GLN A 304 -94.51 48.12 99.83
C GLN A 304 -95.92 48.02 100.41
N ILE A 305 -96.72 47.03 99.99
CA ILE A 305 -98.03 46.73 100.61
C ILE A 305 -97.87 46.29 102.07
N ASN A 306 -96.73 45.69 102.45
CA ASN A 306 -96.38 45.37 103.84
C ASN A 306 -95.91 46.61 104.63
N GLU A 307 -95.45 47.68 103.99
CA GLU A 307 -95.21 48.98 104.63
C GLU A 307 -96.54 49.75 104.79
N ASP A 308 -97.42 49.74 103.78
CA ASP A 308 -98.79 50.27 103.89
C ASP A 308 -99.62 49.51 104.95
N LEU A 309 -99.48 48.18 105.04
CA LEU A 309 -100.10 47.37 106.10
C LEU A 309 -99.57 47.72 107.48
N LYS A 310 -98.27 48.06 107.65
CA LYS A 310 -97.76 48.52 108.95
C LYS A 310 -98.37 49.85 109.39
N VAL A 311 -98.63 50.76 108.46
CA VAL A 311 -99.36 52.00 108.74
C VAL A 311 -100.82 51.71 109.15
N GLN A 312 -101.40 50.59 108.71
CA GLN A 312 -102.70 50.10 109.19
C GLN A 312 -102.59 49.32 110.52
N GLU A 313 -101.52 48.55 110.76
CA GLU A 313 -101.24 47.89 112.05
C GLU A 313 -101.04 48.93 113.16
N GLU A 314 -100.35 50.05 112.90
CA GLU A 314 -100.22 51.16 113.86
C GLU A 314 -101.57 51.83 114.21
N GLN A 315 -102.54 51.81 113.28
CA GLN A 315 -103.92 52.24 113.53
C GLN A 315 -104.75 51.16 114.24
N GLN A 316 -104.48 49.87 113.98
CA GLN A 316 -105.12 48.74 114.65
C GLN A 316 -104.65 48.60 116.10
N ILE A 317 -103.37 48.88 116.40
CA ILE A 317 -102.80 48.87 117.76
C ILE A 317 -103.52 49.88 118.69
N GLN A 318 -104.03 50.99 118.15
CA GLN A 318 -104.86 51.94 118.91
C GLN A 318 -106.23 51.35 119.28
N LEU A 319 -106.79 50.44 118.47
CA LEU A 319 -108.06 49.74 118.75
C LEU A 319 -107.85 48.48 119.60
N GLU A 320 -106.72 47.79 119.47
CA GLU A 320 -106.37 46.65 120.34
C GLU A 320 -106.14 47.08 121.80
N HIS A 321 -105.74 48.34 122.04
CA HIS A 321 -105.63 48.88 123.40
C HIS A 321 -106.99 48.92 124.12
N ASP A 322 -108.07 49.26 123.42
CA ASP A 322 -109.42 49.26 123.98
C ASP A 322 -109.97 47.84 124.19
N ILE A 323 -109.60 46.88 123.33
CA ILE A 323 -110.00 45.47 123.47
C ILE A 323 -109.29 44.79 124.66
N LYS A 324 -108.03 45.14 124.93
CA LYS A 324 -107.23 44.50 125.99
C LYS A 324 -107.81 44.68 127.40
N ASN A 325 -108.56 45.75 127.62
CA ASN A 325 -109.27 46.02 128.87
C ASN A 325 -110.49 45.10 129.11
N LEU A 326 -110.87 44.26 128.14
CA LEU A 326 -111.94 43.26 128.26
C LEU A 326 -111.39 41.83 128.42
N GLU A 327 -110.20 41.52 127.91
CA GLU A 327 -109.64 40.17 127.90
C GLU A 327 -109.22 39.64 129.28
N GLU A 328 -108.91 40.52 130.25
CA GLU A 328 -108.63 40.14 131.65
C GLU A 328 -109.79 39.37 132.31
N SER A 329 -111.01 39.47 131.77
CA SER A 329 -112.18 38.73 132.27
C SER A 329 -112.17 37.23 131.93
N VAL A 330 -111.46 36.80 130.87
CA VAL A 330 -111.60 35.45 130.29
C VAL A 330 -110.61 34.44 130.88
N VAL A 331 -109.40 34.88 131.25
CA VAL A 331 -108.28 34.00 131.68
C VAL A 331 -108.57 33.24 132.98
N ASN A 332 -109.60 33.62 133.74
CA ASN A 332 -110.03 32.90 134.94
C ASN A 332 -110.76 31.56 134.65
N ALA A 333 -111.14 31.27 133.39
CA ALA A 333 -111.99 30.11 133.06
C ALA A 333 -111.24 28.82 132.65
N GLU A 334 -110.05 28.91 132.04
CA GLU A 334 -109.48 27.78 131.27
C GLU A 334 -108.56 26.82 132.06
N LYS A 335 -108.43 26.98 133.38
CA LYS A 335 -107.43 26.23 134.18
C LYS A 335 -107.77 24.75 134.50
N GLU A 336 -108.96 24.26 134.13
CA GLU A 336 -109.50 23.01 134.73
C GLU A 336 -109.60 21.77 133.81
N LEU A 337 -109.43 21.83 132.48
CA LEU A 337 -109.84 20.70 131.61
C LEU A 337 -108.89 20.25 130.49
N LEU A 338 -107.60 20.07 130.80
CA LEU A 338 -106.68 19.21 130.02
C LEU A 338 -105.99 18.12 130.86
N LYS A 339 -106.78 17.31 131.57
CA LYS A 339 -106.36 16.05 132.19
C LYS A 339 -107.33 14.93 131.80
N ILE A 340 -106.82 13.70 131.74
CA ILE A 340 -107.52 12.46 131.30
C ILE A 340 -107.72 12.45 129.77
N LYS A 341 -106.79 11.94 128.95
CA LYS A 341 -106.16 10.59 128.82
C LYS A 341 -106.94 9.63 127.92
N LYS A 342 -106.22 8.98 127.01
CA LYS A 342 -106.65 7.76 126.31
C LYS A 342 -106.97 6.66 127.34
N PRO A 343 -108.12 5.98 127.28
CA PRO A 343 -108.39 4.76 128.05
C PRO A 343 -107.52 3.60 127.47
N ILE A 344 -106.94 2.63 128.20
CA ILE A 344 -107.32 1.91 129.45
C ILE A 344 -108.58 1.05 129.20
N GLN A 345 -108.71 -0.24 129.56
CA GLN A 345 -107.90 -1.23 130.28
C GLN A 345 -107.27 -2.25 129.30
N ASN A 346 -106.09 -2.85 129.53
CA ASN A 346 -105.65 -3.73 130.64
C ASN A 346 -106.36 -5.11 130.66
N LEU A 347 -105.73 -6.08 131.35
CA LEU A 347 -106.16 -7.48 131.50
C LEU A 347 -105.90 -8.28 130.20
N GLU A 348 -104.99 -9.26 130.13
CA GLU A 348 -104.38 -10.12 131.16
C GLU A 348 -102.97 -10.64 130.78
N ARG A 349 -102.08 -11.11 131.69
CA ARG A 349 -101.81 -10.76 133.12
C ARG A 349 -100.65 -11.66 133.69
N GLU A 350 -99.96 -11.15 134.72
CA GLU A 350 -99.34 -11.90 135.85
C GLU A 350 -98.06 -12.76 135.66
N TYR A 351 -97.44 -13.07 136.82
CA TYR A 351 -96.24 -13.89 137.09
C TYR A 351 -94.93 -13.49 136.38
N ASP A 352 -93.94 -12.88 137.04
CA ASP A 352 -93.77 -12.55 138.48
C ASP A 352 -93.89 -11.03 138.72
N LYS A 353 -94.50 -10.49 139.79
CA LYS A 353 -95.25 -11.01 140.94
C LYS A 353 -94.54 -11.90 141.98
N ILE A 354 -94.74 -11.55 143.26
CA ILE A 354 -94.66 -12.43 144.46
C ILE A 354 -93.28 -12.56 145.19
N THR A 355 -92.45 -11.52 145.10
CA THR A 355 -91.84 -10.92 146.31
C THR A 355 -92.38 -9.49 146.48
N LYS A 356 -93.59 -9.32 147.04
CA LYS A 356 -93.87 -9.21 148.50
C LYS A 356 -93.08 -8.04 149.10
N MET A 357 -93.66 -6.93 149.54
CA MET A 357 -94.93 -6.70 150.25
C MET A 357 -95.01 -7.38 151.63
N LYS A 358 -94.01 -7.06 152.46
CA LYS A 358 -94.13 -6.89 153.93
C LYS A 358 -93.06 -5.84 154.31
N SER A 359 -93.35 -4.72 154.96
CA SER A 359 -94.57 -4.30 155.68
C SER A 359 -94.96 -2.83 155.41
N LYS A 360 -96.26 -2.59 155.24
CA LYS A 360 -96.93 -1.48 155.95
C LYS A 360 -96.94 -1.84 157.44
N LEU A 361 -96.59 -0.90 158.30
CA LEU A 361 -96.78 -0.76 159.76
C LEU A 361 -95.65 0.20 160.18
N GLU A 362 -95.86 1.41 160.72
CA GLU A 362 -97.05 2.14 161.20
C GLU A 362 -96.79 3.65 160.95
N THR A 363 -97.74 4.58 160.84
CA THR A 363 -99.22 4.64 160.80
C THR A 363 -99.57 5.88 159.94
N GLU A 364 -100.67 6.05 159.20
CA GLU A 364 -101.97 5.37 159.11
C GLU A 364 -102.83 5.43 160.38
N ASN A 365 -103.66 6.47 160.46
CA ASN A 365 -104.92 6.54 161.23
C ASN A 365 -104.87 6.59 162.77
N GLN A 366 -104.81 7.82 163.30
CA GLN A 366 -106.03 8.39 163.90
C GLN A 366 -106.61 9.33 162.84
N ILE A 367 -107.55 8.87 162.01
CA ILE A 367 -108.99 8.70 162.29
C ILE A 367 -109.69 10.06 162.44
N LEU A 368 -110.50 10.35 161.44
CA LEU A 368 -111.48 11.44 161.37
C LEU A 368 -112.74 10.96 162.11
N GLU A 369 -112.93 11.34 163.38
CA GLU A 369 -114.22 11.19 164.08
C GLU A 369 -114.31 11.97 165.42
N GLN A 370 -114.26 13.32 165.34
CA GLN A 370 -114.95 14.27 166.25
C GLN A 370 -114.59 15.72 165.87
N ASN A 371 -115.48 16.61 165.42
CA ASN A 371 -116.83 16.42 164.86
C ASN A 371 -117.07 17.57 163.86
N LEU A 372 -117.81 17.31 162.78
CA LEU A 372 -118.31 18.34 161.87
C LEU A 372 -119.83 18.42 162.00
N GLU A 373 -120.34 19.14 163.01
CA GLU A 373 -121.72 19.63 162.98
C GLU A 373 -122.00 20.70 164.06
N ARG A 374 -122.01 21.98 163.66
CA ARG A 374 -123.06 22.93 164.07
C ARG A 374 -123.05 24.19 163.18
N LEU A 375 -124.04 24.28 162.27
CA LEU A 375 -124.69 25.49 161.73
C LEU A 375 -123.78 26.64 161.21
N GLN A 376 -123.95 27.21 160.01
CA GLN A 376 -125.18 27.46 159.26
C GLN A 376 -126.35 28.00 160.10
N SER A 377 -126.08 29.08 160.85
CA SER A 377 -127.13 29.98 161.35
C SER A 377 -126.56 31.37 161.64
N GLN A 378 -127.41 32.40 161.48
CA GLN A 378 -127.22 33.79 161.93
C GLN A 378 -126.20 34.65 161.16
N ASN A 379 -126.72 35.14 160.03
CA ASN A 379 -126.70 36.57 159.68
C ASN A 379 -126.75 37.52 160.90
N LYS A 380 -126.22 38.74 160.71
CA LYS A 380 -126.45 39.98 161.48
C LYS A 380 -126.19 39.92 163.00
N ILE A 381 -125.20 40.70 163.44
CA ILE A 381 -125.27 41.35 164.76
C ILE A 381 -126.15 42.58 164.61
N GLU A 382 -127.43 42.46 164.97
CA GLU A 382 -128.32 43.56 165.32
C GLU A 382 -129.60 42.97 165.93
N GLU A 383 -129.63 42.83 167.26
CA GLU A 383 -130.87 43.18 167.96
C GLU A 383 -130.86 44.70 168.12
N GLU A 384 -131.72 45.36 167.35
CA GLU A 384 -131.81 46.82 167.29
C GLU A 384 -132.12 47.39 168.68
N HIS A 385 -131.18 48.12 169.27
CA HIS A 385 -131.49 48.94 170.44
C HIS A 385 -132.20 50.22 170.02
N VAL A 386 -133.51 50.08 169.82
CA VAL A 386 -134.45 51.21 169.90
C VAL A 386 -134.35 51.80 171.30
N GLU A 387 -133.81 53.01 171.39
CA GLU A 387 -133.84 53.87 172.57
C GLU A 387 -135.30 54.03 173.06
N THR A 388 -135.65 53.80 174.33
CA THR A 388 -135.07 54.38 175.57
C THR A 388 -135.57 53.66 176.86
N LEU A 389 -135.03 54.06 178.02
CA LEU A 389 -135.56 53.89 179.40
C LEU A 389 -135.45 52.51 180.10
N THR A 390 -134.24 52.24 180.58
CA THR A 390 -133.85 51.97 181.98
C THR A 390 -134.91 51.63 183.07
N LYS A 391 -134.46 50.81 184.04
CA LYS A 391 -134.88 50.67 185.46
C LYS A 391 -136.13 49.84 185.78
N MET A 392 -135.87 48.62 186.25
CA MET A 392 -135.91 48.24 187.68
C MET A 392 -135.28 46.83 187.81
N ARG A 393 -134.76 46.34 188.95
CA ARG A 393 -134.29 46.84 190.25
C ARG A 393 -134.14 45.57 191.10
N ASN A 394 -133.03 45.44 191.82
CA ASN A 394 -132.71 44.25 192.62
C ASN A 394 -133.76 43.94 193.71
N GLU A 395 -134.09 42.66 193.84
CA GLU A 395 -134.40 41.88 195.05
C GLU A 395 -134.01 40.43 194.67
N LEU A 396 -133.26 39.62 195.42
CA LEU A 396 -132.73 39.62 196.80
C LEU A 396 -131.18 39.43 196.73
N LYS A 397 -130.28 39.71 197.69
CA LYS A 397 -130.27 40.28 199.06
C LYS A 397 -131.38 39.84 200.02
N GLU A 398 -131.10 39.21 201.17
CA GLU A 398 -129.85 39.15 201.95
C GLU A 398 -129.99 38.10 203.08
N LYS A 399 -128.89 37.73 203.79
CA LYS A 399 -128.78 37.49 205.26
C LYS A 399 -127.67 36.47 205.62
N ILE A 400 -126.98 36.55 206.78
CA ILE A 400 -126.59 37.70 207.63
C ILE A 400 -125.50 37.23 208.63
N ASP A 401 -124.78 38.16 209.27
CA ASP A 401 -123.85 37.86 210.38
C ASP A 401 -124.54 37.26 211.62
N SER A 402 -123.78 36.52 212.45
CA SER A 402 -124.10 36.47 213.88
C SER A 402 -122.86 36.34 214.77
N ILE A 403 -122.77 37.26 215.75
CA ILE A 403 -122.36 37.01 217.15
C ILE A 403 -121.02 36.24 217.29
N LEU A 404 -119.84 36.87 217.43
CA LEU A 404 -119.42 38.01 218.26
C LEU A 404 -119.70 37.91 219.78
N LYS A 405 -118.60 37.78 220.53
CA LYS A 405 -118.36 38.22 221.94
C LYS A 405 -118.95 37.40 223.11
N GLN A 406 -118.05 36.75 223.85
CA GLN A 406 -117.96 36.90 225.31
C GLN A 406 -116.53 37.20 225.83
N ARG A 407 -115.88 38.16 225.15
CA ARG A 407 -114.87 39.08 225.72
C ARG A 407 -115.41 39.58 227.08
N THR A 408 -114.70 39.59 228.21
CA THR A 408 -113.60 40.54 228.48
C THR A 408 -112.61 40.18 229.62
N GLN A 409 -112.99 39.38 230.64
CA GLN A 409 -112.41 39.55 231.99
C GLN A 409 -110.96 39.03 232.20
N ASN A 410 -110.55 37.90 231.61
CA ASN A 410 -109.20 37.33 231.81
C ASN A 410 -108.05 38.12 231.12
N ASN A 411 -108.36 39.25 230.49
CA ASN A 411 -107.51 39.94 229.53
C ASN A 411 -106.44 40.86 230.17
N LYS A 412 -105.77 40.36 231.21
CA LYS A 412 -104.62 41.00 231.88
C LYS A 412 -103.44 40.04 232.16
N SER A 413 -103.63 38.73 232.06
CA SER A 413 -102.57 37.74 232.31
C SER A 413 -101.85 37.27 231.05
N LEU A 414 -102.57 37.18 229.92
CA LEU A 414 -102.07 36.59 228.67
C LEU A 414 -101.06 37.50 227.95
N LYS A 415 -101.28 38.82 228.04
CA LYS A 415 -100.65 39.85 227.20
C LYS A 415 -99.21 40.23 227.61
N LYS A 416 -98.42 39.22 227.96
CA LYS A 416 -96.97 39.25 228.18
C LYS A 416 -96.25 38.01 227.62
N ALA A 417 -96.98 37.04 227.07
CA ALA A 417 -96.40 35.88 226.38
C ALA A 417 -96.37 36.07 224.85
N GLU A 418 -97.40 36.73 224.30
CA GLU A 418 -97.60 36.89 222.85
C GLU A 418 -96.55 37.81 222.17
N ASP A 419 -95.95 38.76 222.90
CA ASP A 419 -95.03 39.77 222.34
C ASP A 419 -93.61 39.25 222.05
N ASP A 420 -93.24 38.05 222.51
CA ASP A 420 -91.90 37.47 222.31
C ASP A 420 -91.85 36.37 221.23
N GLU A 421 -92.95 35.68 220.95
CA GLU A 421 -93.03 34.66 219.89
C GLU A 421 -92.97 35.29 218.49
N HIS A 422 -93.53 36.49 218.31
CA HIS A 422 -93.68 37.14 217.00
C HIS A 422 -92.35 37.65 216.38
N LYS A 423 -91.23 37.60 217.11
CA LYS A 423 -89.92 38.12 216.62
C LYS A 423 -89.08 37.08 215.87
N THR A 424 -89.31 35.78 216.07
CA THR A 424 -88.47 34.73 215.47
C THR A 424 -88.86 34.38 214.02
N ASP A 425 -90.09 34.66 213.61
CA ASP A 425 -90.59 34.28 212.29
C ASP A 425 -90.10 35.20 211.15
N GLU A 426 -89.80 36.48 211.43
CA GLU A 426 -89.40 37.45 210.40
C GLU A 426 -88.02 37.16 209.79
N GLU A 427 -87.05 36.64 210.57
CA GLU A 427 -85.70 36.35 210.06
C GLU A 427 -85.66 35.17 209.09
N ILE A 428 -86.54 34.17 209.26
CA ILE A 428 -86.56 32.94 208.43
C ILE A 428 -86.98 33.26 206.99
N ILE A 429 -87.94 34.17 206.81
CA ILE A 429 -88.50 34.54 205.50
C ILE A 429 -87.46 35.25 204.62
N TYR A 430 -86.51 35.98 205.21
CA TYR A 430 -85.48 36.72 204.48
C TYR A 430 -84.51 35.79 203.73
N GLN A 431 -84.04 34.72 204.37
CA GLN A 431 -83.01 33.84 203.80
C GLN A 431 -83.51 33.02 202.59
N LEU A 432 -84.75 32.53 202.64
CA LEU A 432 -85.37 31.75 201.56
C LEU A 432 -85.43 32.53 200.23
N ASN A 433 -85.69 33.83 200.28
CA ASN A 433 -85.77 34.68 199.09
C ASN A 433 -84.39 34.93 198.43
N LYS A 434 -83.29 34.75 199.15
CA LYS A 434 -81.93 34.94 198.63
C LYS A 434 -81.46 33.75 197.78
N LEU A 435 -81.73 32.52 198.22
CA LEU A 435 -81.38 31.28 197.50
C LEU A 435 -82.02 31.22 196.11
N LYS A 436 -83.33 31.46 196.05
CA LYS A 436 -84.16 31.38 194.83
C LYS A 436 -83.74 32.34 193.71
N LYS A 437 -82.90 33.33 194.03
CA LYS A 437 -82.36 34.32 193.07
C LYS A 437 -81.09 33.83 192.39
N ILE A 438 -80.34 32.90 193.00
CA ILE A 438 -79.09 32.33 192.46
C ILE A 438 -79.39 31.19 191.50
N GLU A 439 -80.35 30.31 191.81
CA GLU A 439 -80.77 29.19 190.94
C GLU A 439 -81.16 29.67 189.53
N ASN A 440 -81.95 30.75 189.45
CA ASN A 440 -82.38 31.36 188.18
C ASN A 440 -81.22 31.95 187.35
N GLN A 441 -80.07 32.30 187.97
CA GLN A 441 -78.89 32.76 187.23
C GLN A 441 -78.10 31.59 186.64
N ILE A 442 -78.04 30.45 187.33
CA ILE A 442 -77.36 29.24 186.84
C ILE A 442 -78.06 28.71 185.58
N LEU A 443 -79.38 28.56 185.62
CA LEU A 443 -80.19 28.10 184.47
C LEU A 443 -80.02 28.99 183.21
N GLY A 444 -79.79 30.29 183.40
CA GLY A 444 -79.50 31.21 182.29
C GLY A 444 -78.18 30.89 181.57
N TYR A 445 -77.11 30.66 182.33
CA TYR A 445 -75.79 30.35 181.77
C TYR A 445 -75.69 28.96 181.15
N GLU A 446 -76.48 27.98 181.62
CA GLU A 446 -76.57 26.66 181.00
C GLU A 446 -77.21 26.75 179.60
N ALA A 447 -78.34 27.47 179.48
CA ALA A 447 -79.02 27.68 178.19
C ALA A 447 -78.17 28.45 177.16
N GLU A 448 -77.31 29.36 177.62
CA GLU A 448 -76.37 30.09 176.74
C GLU A 448 -75.20 29.21 176.28
N ASN A 449 -74.65 28.37 177.17
CA ASN A 449 -73.65 27.36 176.81
C ASN A 449 -74.17 26.36 175.77
N GLU A 450 -75.43 25.95 175.87
CA GLU A 450 -76.03 25.00 174.91
C GLU A 450 -76.13 25.62 173.49
N LYS A 451 -76.48 26.92 173.39
CA LYS A 451 -76.48 27.66 172.12
C LYS A 451 -75.09 27.76 171.51
N LEU A 452 -74.07 28.10 172.30
CA LEU A 452 -72.68 28.19 171.81
C LEU A 452 -72.16 26.83 171.31
N ARG A 453 -72.47 25.73 172.02
CA ARG A 453 -72.14 24.36 171.57
C ARG A 453 -72.81 24.02 170.23
N LYS A 454 -74.10 24.33 170.07
CA LYS A 454 -74.84 24.15 168.81
C LYS A 454 -74.17 24.93 167.66
N MET A 455 -73.84 26.20 167.87
CA MET A 455 -73.15 27.04 166.88
C MET A 455 -71.79 26.46 166.45
N ILE A 456 -70.97 25.99 167.40
CA ILE A 456 -69.66 25.36 167.11
C ILE A 456 -69.85 24.10 166.24
N THR A 457 -70.81 23.23 166.58
CA THR A 457 -71.08 22.02 165.77
C THR A 457 -71.65 22.32 164.37
N GLN A 458 -72.26 23.48 164.16
CA GLN A 458 -72.69 23.92 162.83
C GLN A 458 -71.50 24.41 162.00
N LEU A 459 -70.66 25.29 162.56
CA LEU A 459 -69.45 25.79 161.88
C LEU A 459 -68.47 24.67 161.51
N GLN A 460 -68.35 23.63 162.33
CA GLN A 460 -67.56 22.43 162.01
C GLN A 460 -68.10 21.68 160.78
N LYS A 461 -69.42 21.51 160.68
CA LYS A 461 -70.06 20.89 159.50
C LYS A 461 -69.92 21.74 158.24
N GLU A 462 -69.98 23.05 158.37
CA GLU A 462 -69.76 23.98 157.26
C GLU A 462 -68.30 23.93 156.77
N GLN A 463 -67.32 23.91 157.68
CA GLN A 463 -65.91 23.72 157.35
C GLN A 463 -65.64 22.38 156.63
N GLU A 464 -66.20 21.28 157.14
CA GLU A 464 -66.06 19.94 156.53
C GLU A 464 -66.72 19.89 155.14
N LYS A 465 -67.92 20.46 154.99
CA LYS A 465 -68.62 20.60 153.71
C LYS A 465 -67.79 21.37 152.68
N TYR A 466 -67.26 22.54 153.04
CA TYR A 466 -66.44 23.34 152.11
C TYR A 466 -65.09 22.67 151.79
N GLY A 467 -64.51 21.89 152.72
CA GLY A 467 -63.35 21.03 152.44
C GLY A 467 -63.64 19.96 151.38
N ILE A 468 -64.81 19.31 151.47
CA ILE A 468 -65.27 18.34 150.47
C ILE A 468 -65.53 19.02 149.11
N GLU A 469 -66.23 20.16 149.10
CA GLU A 469 -66.51 20.92 147.86
C GLU A 469 -65.20 21.37 147.16
N ALA A 470 -64.22 21.88 147.93
CA ALA A 470 -62.91 22.26 147.40
C ALA A 470 -62.12 21.06 146.84
N SER A 471 -62.15 19.92 147.53
CA SER A 471 -61.51 18.68 147.06
C SER A 471 -62.14 18.15 145.76
N GLN A 472 -63.47 18.18 145.66
CA GLN A 472 -64.19 17.81 144.43
C GLN A 472 -63.91 18.79 143.27
N ALA A 473 -63.78 20.08 143.54
CA ALA A 473 -63.39 21.08 142.54
C ALA A 473 -61.96 20.82 142.03
N HIS A 474 -61.02 20.52 142.92
CA HIS A 474 -59.65 20.16 142.54
C HIS A 474 -59.59 18.87 141.71
N ALA A 475 -60.35 17.83 142.08
CA ALA A 475 -60.42 16.59 141.31
C ALA A 475 -60.92 16.82 139.87
N LYS A 476 -61.99 17.63 139.71
CA LYS A 476 -62.52 18.03 138.40
C LYS A 476 -61.52 18.87 137.59
N TYR A 477 -60.79 19.77 138.24
CA TYR A 477 -59.71 20.53 137.60
C TYR A 477 -58.60 19.61 137.06
N TYR A 478 -58.08 18.68 137.87
CA TYR A 478 -57.06 17.75 137.40
C TYR A 478 -57.55 16.82 136.29
N GLN A 479 -58.77 16.28 136.40
CA GLN A 479 -59.38 15.48 135.34
C GLN A 479 -59.48 16.27 134.02
N THR A 480 -59.99 17.51 134.05
CA THR A 480 -60.11 18.33 132.83
C THR A 480 -58.76 18.76 132.27
N CYS A 481 -57.73 18.99 133.09
CA CYS A 481 -56.36 19.18 132.62
C CYS A 481 -55.79 17.92 131.94
N GLU A 482 -56.10 16.73 132.44
CA GLU A 482 -55.66 15.46 131.86
C GLU A 482 -56.41 15.16 130.54
N GLU A 483 -57.71 15.44 130.47
CA GLU A 483 -58.49 15.39 129.23
C GLU A 483 -57.95 16.37 128.18
N VAL A 484 -57.59 17.61 128.56
CA VAL A 484 -56.94 18.58 127.67
C VAL A 484 -55.57 18.06 127.19
N LYS A 485 -54.77 17.45 128.06
CA LYS A 485 -53.48 16.82 127.70
C LYS A 485 -53.66 15.67 126.71
N ILE A 486 -54.68 14.84 126.89
CA ILE A 486 -55.07 13.79 125.93
C ILE A 486 -55.50 14.41 124.60
N LYS A 487 -56.28 15.50 124.60
CA LYS A 487 -56.68 16.21 123.37
C LYS A 487 -55.50 16.87 122.64
N ILE A 488 -54.54 17.45 123.37
CA ILE A 488 -53.30 17.98 122.79
C ILE A 488 -52.50 16.87 122.12
N ASN A 489 -52.36 15.70 122.76
CA ASN A 489 -51.70 14.54 122.17
C ASN A 489 -52.43 14.02 120.92
N GLN A 490 -53.77 13.93 120.94
CA GLN A 490 -54.58 13.58 119.77
C GLN A 490 -54.39 14.59 118.61
N ILE A 491 -54.33 15.90 118.91
CA ILE A 491 -54.08 16.94 117.91
C ILE A 491 -52.64 16.85 117.35
N ALA A 492 -51.64 16.52 118.18
CA ALA A 492 -50.27 16.33 117.74
C ALA A 492 -50.13 15.11 116.81
N GLU A 493 -50.73 13.97 117.18
CA GLU A 493 -50.76 12.76 116.36
C GLU A 493 -51.47 12.99 115.01
N GLN A 494 -52.62 13.69 115.02
CA GLN A 494 -53.33 14.03 113.79
C GLN A 494 -52.58 15.05 112.92
N LYS A 495 -51.86 16.01 113.51
CA LYS A 495 -50.94 16.89 112.77
C LYS A 495 -49.79 16.09 112.14
N GLN A 496 -49.22 15.11 112.85
CA GLN A 496 -48.17 14.24 112.30
C GLN A 496 -48.70 13.37 111.15
N LYS A 497 -49.90 12.77 111.29
CA LYS A 497 -50.58 12.03 110.22
C LYS A 497 -50.86 12.92 109.01
N ASN A 498 -51.37 14.13 109.21
CA ASN A 498 -51.64 15.08 108.12
C ASN A 498 -50.33 15.51 107.42
N ASN A 499 -49.26 15.80 108.16
CA ASN A 499 -47.95 16.09 107.58
C ASN A 499 -47.39 14.90 106.77
N ALA A 500 -47.57 13.66 107.24
CA ALA A 500 -47.19 12.46 106.50
C ALA A 500 -48.03 12.26 105.21
N VAL A 501 -49.33 12.59 105.24
CA VAL A 501 -50.20 12.59 104.05
C VAL A 501 -49.80 13.69 103.07
N LEU A 502 -49.50 14.90 103.54
CA LEU A 502 -49.00 16.02 102.71
C LEU A 502 -47.64 15.70 102.08
N ALA A 503 -46.74 15.03 102.81
CA ALA A 503 -45.47 14.55 102.27
C ALA A 503 -45.68 13.48 101.18
N LYS A 504 -46.58 12.51 101.40
CA LYS A 504 -46.98 11.52 100.38
C LYS A 504 -47.61 12.18 99.16
N LEU A 505 -48.48 13.17 99.35
CA LEU A 505 -49.10 13.93 98.26
C LEU A 505 -48.06 14.69 97.44
N LYS A 506 -47.12 15.40 98.08
CA LYS A 506 -46.00 16.08 97.38
C LYS A 506 -45.11 15.09 96.63
N HIS A 507 -44.82 13.93 97.21
CA HIS A 507 -44.05 12.88 96.54
C HIS A 507 -44.80 12.31 95.32
N GLN A 508 -46.11 12.06 95.43
CA GLN A 508 -46.95 11.65 94.30
C GLN A 508 -47.09 12.73 93.22
N GLN A 509 -47.18 14.00 93.59
CA GLN A 509 -47.17 15.13 92.66
C GLN A 509 -45.84 15.18 91.89
N HIS A 510 -44.71 15.11 92.58
CA HIS A 510 -43.40 15.08 91.94
C HIS A 510 -43.20 13.85 91.03
N LEU A 511 -43.67 12.67 91.46
CA LEU A 511 -43.62 11.46 90.64
C LEU A 511 -44.51 11.56 89.39
N TYR A 512 -45.70 12.17 89.51
CA TYR A 512 -46.58 12.45 88.38
C TYR A 512 -45.99 13.50 87.43
N GLU A 513 -45.33 14.54 87.96
CA GLU A 513 -44.63 15.55 87.17
C GLU A 513 -43.45 14.94 86.41
N ALA A 514 -42.66 14.07 87.03
CA ALA A 514 -41.59 13.31 86.39
C ALA A 514 -42.14 12.37 85.29
N VAL A 515 -43.15 11.56 85.58
CA VAL A 515 -43.81 10.71 84.56
C VAL A 515 -44.42 11.55 83.43
N ARG A 516 -44.90 12.76 83.72
CA ARG A 516 -45.42 13.70 82.71
C ARG A 516 -44.30 14.33 81.87
N SER A 517 -43.14 14.70 82.45
CA SER A 517 -41.98 15.17 81.70
C SER A 517 -41.42 14.06 80.83
N ASP A 518 -41.29 12.85 81.35
CA ASP A 518 -40.78 11.68 80.63
C ASP A 518 -41.71 11.32 79.48
N ARG A 519 -43.02 11.22 79.73
CA ARG A 519 -44.02 11.00 78.67
C ARG A 519 -43.94 12.09 77.60
N ASN A 520 -43.75 13.35 77.96
CA ASN A 520 -43.62 14.45 77.01
C ASN A 520 -42.29 14.37 76.22
N LEU A 521 -41.19 13.98 76.87
CA LEU A 521 -39.88 13.75 76.26
C LEU A 521 -39.93 12.58 75.27
N TYR A 522 -40.46 11.42 75.67
CA TYR A 522 -40.67 10.28 74.78
C TYR A 522 -41.67 10.62 73.66
N SER A 523 -42.68 11.45 73.89
CA SER A 523 -43.58 11.93 72.82
C SER A 523 -42.85 12.82 71.81
N LYS A 524 -41.94 13.69 72.28
CA LYS A 524 -41.09 14.50 71.40
C LYS A 524 -40.12 13.62 70.62
N ASN A 525 -39.39 12.73 71.29
CA ASN A 525 -38.43 11.82 70.66
C ASN A 525 -39.14 10.91 69.64
N LEU A 526 -40.35 10.41 69.93
CA LEU A 526 -41.16 9.67 68.96
C LEU A 526 -41.61 10.53 67.76
N LEU A 527 -41.87 11.82 67.95
CA LEU A 527 -42.17 12.73 66.85
C LEU A 527 -40.93 13.00 65.99
N ASP A 528 -39.79 13.25 66.63
CA ASP A 528 -38.54 13.58 65.94
C ASP A 528 -37.96 12.35 65.21
N CYS A 529 -37.95 11.16 65.81
CA CYS A 529 -37.62 9.92 65.11
C CYS A 529 -38.63 9.56 64.00
N LYS A 530 -39.88 10.04 64.06
CA LYS A 530 -40.82 9.94 62.92
C LYS A 530 -40.49 10.90 61.80
N LYS A 531 -39.97 12.11 62.08
CA LYS A 531 -39.43 13.02 61.06
C LYS A 531 -38.20 12.39 60.40
N GLU A 532 -37.24 11.93 61.19
CA GLU A 532 -36.04 11.23 60.72
C GLU A 532 -36.41 10.02 59.84
N LEU A 533 -37.39 9.20 60.27
CA LEU A 533 -37.87 8.07 59.47
C LEU A 533 -38.47 8.52 58.13
N ASN A 534 -39.26 9.60 58.11
CA ASN A 534 -39.84 10.15 56.87
C ASN A 534 -38.75 10.75 55.96
N GLU A 535 -37.77 11.47 56.52
CA GLU A 535 -36.62 12.01 55.79
C GLU A 535 -35.75 10.89 55.20
N LEU A 536 -35.54 9.81 55.95
CA LEU A 536 -34.87 8.59 55.47
C LEU A 536 -35.69 7.85 54.42
N GLN A 537 -37.03 7.87 54.47
CA GLN A 537 -37.89 7.32 53.42
C GLN A 537 -37.82 8.16 52.13
N GLU A 538 -37.91 9.48 52.21
CA GLU A 538 -37.76 10.36 51.03
C GLU A 538 -36.30 10.40 50.51
N LYS A 539 -35.29 10.18 51.36
CA LYS A 539 -33.90 9.93 50.94
C LYS A 539 -33.78 8.56 50.25
N LYS A 540 -34.38 7.49 50.79
CA LYS A 540 -34.44 6.16 50.14
C LYS A 540 -35.13 6.22 48.78
N LYS A 541 -36.20 7.01 48.66
CA LYS A 541 -36.96 7.24 47.41
C LYS A 541 -36.12 8.00 46.38
N ARG A 542 -35.46 9.10 46.76
CA ARG A 542 -34.49 9.81 45.90
C ARG A 542 -33.33 8.92 45.48
N ASN A 543 -32.72 8.20 46.42
CA ASN A 543 -31.66 7.23 46.13
C ASN A 543 -32.15 6.10 45.19
N LYS A 544 -33.40 5.64 45.32
CA LYS A 544 -33.99 4.68 44.38
C LYS A 544 -34.13 5.29 42.99
N GLN A 545 -34.64 6.53 42.87
CA GLN A 545 -34.74 7.24 41.60
C GLN A 545 -33.36 7.40 40.95
N MET A 546 -32.33 7.78 41.70
CA MET A 546 -30.95 7.83 41.20
C MET A 546 -30.42 6.45 40.77
N VAL A 547 -30.70 5.39 41.53
CA VAL A 547 -30.31 4.02 41.17
C VAL A 547 -31.04 3.52 39.92
N ASP A 548 -32.30 3.91 39.72
CA ASP A 548 -33.05 3.54 38.53
C ASP A 548 -32.62 4.40 37.31
N GLN A 549 -32.27 5.68 37.50
CA GLN A 549 -31.60 6.52 36.50
C GLN A 549 -30.23 5.94 36.08
N TYR A 550 -29.37 5.59 37.03
CA TYR A 550 -28.07 4.98 36.71
C TYR A 550 -28.21 3.62 36.00
N LYS A 551 -29.29 2.86 36.23
CA LYS A 551 -29.57 1.65 35.41
C LYS A 551 -29.99 1.98 33.98
N GLU A 552 -30.68 3.09 33.77
CA GLU A 552 -31.04 3.55 32.42
C GLU A 552 -29.81 4.12 31.69
N GLU A 553 -28.95 4.88 32.38
CA GLU A 553 -27.65 5.31 31.85
C GLU A 553 -26.74 4.12 31.53
N ILE A 554 -26.63 3.13 32.42
CA ILE A 554 -25.87 1.89 32.16
C ILE A 554 -26.44 1.17 30.93
N LYS A 555 -27.76 0.95 30.84
CA LYS A 555 -28.38 0.34 29.64
C LYS A 555 -28.16 1.13 28.36
N GLN A 556 -28.14 2.46 28.43
CA GLN A 556 -27.81 3.31 27.28
C GLN A 556 -26.34 3.11 26.87
N LYS A 557 -25.42 3.02 27.84
CA LYS A 557 -24.00 2.75 27.58
C LYS A 557 -23.74 1.31 27.11
N ASP A 558 -24.45 0.32 27.62
CA ASP A 558 -24.41 -1.06 27.12
C ASP A 558 -24.88 -1.12 25.66
N ASN A 559 -25.96 -0.41 25.31
CA ASN A 559 -26.45 -0.32 23.93
C ASN A 559 -25.49 0.48 23.02
N GLU A 560 -24.86 1.55 23.51
CA GLU A 560 -23.81 2.28 22.78
C GLU A 560 -22.59 1.37 22.54
N LEU A 561 -22.17 0.57 23.53
CA LEU A 561 -21.08 -0.40 23.40
C LEU A 561 -21.42 -1.50 22.39
N ILE A 562 -22.63 -2.08 22.44
CA ILE A 562 -23.08 -3.09 21.46
C ILE A 562 -23.08 -2.51 20.04
N ASN A 563 -23.50 -1.24 19.87
CA ASN A 563 -23.43 -0.56 18.57
C ASN A 563 -21.97 -0.32 18.13
N GLN A 564 -21.09 0.10 19.04
CA GLN A 564 -19.65 0.27 18.77
C GLN A 564 -18.96 -1.05 18.44
N ASP A 565 -19.30 -2.15 19.11
CA ASP A 565 -18.84 -3.50 18.78
C ASP A 565 -19.34 -3.94 17.40
N PHE A 566 -20.57 -3.60 17.02
CA PHE A 566 -21.09 -3.89 15.68
C PHE A 566 -20.38 -3.07 14.59
N GLU A 567 -20.16 -1.76 14.81
CA GLU A 567 -19.37 -0.92 13.91
C GLU A 567 -17.91 -1.37 13.83
N TYR A 568 -17.29 -1.75 14.97
CA TYR A 568 -15.94 -2.30 15.03
C TYR A 568 -15.83 -3.61 14.24
N ASN A 569 -16.75 -4.55 14.43
CA ASN A 569 -16.77 -5.81 13.69
C ASN A 569 -16.96 -5.58 12.18
N LYS A 570 -17.82 -4.63 11.79
CA LYS A 570 -17.96 -4.20 10.40
C LYS A 570 -16.66 -3.61 9.84
N ILE A 571 -15.98 -2.74 10.59
CA ILE A 571 -14.68 -2.17 10.21
C ILE A 571 -13.60 -3.26 10.13
N VAL A 572 -13.62 -4.27 10.99
CA VAL A 572 -12.73 -5.45 10.92
C VAL A 572 -13.01 -6.28 9.66
N GLU A 573 -14.27 -6.47 9.25
CA GLU A 573 -14.58 -7.09 7.96
C GLU A 573 -14.13 -6.26 6.76
N GLU A 574 -14.36 -4.95 6.76
CA GLU A 574 -13.95 -4.05 5.68
C GLU A 574 -12.41 -3.96 5.58
N ASN A 575 -11.71 -3.99 6.72
CA ASN A 575 -10.25 -4.14 6.77
C ASN A 575 -9.80 -5.49 6.20
N LYS A 576 -10.39 -6.63 6.61
CA LYS A 576 -10.07 -7.95 6.04
C LYS A 576 -10.27 -8.00 4.52
N LYS A 577 -11.37 -7.42 4.02
CA LYS A 577 -11.65 -7.32 2.57
C LYS A 577 -10.59 -6.46 1.87
N THR A 578 -10.21 -5.33 2.48
CA THR A 578 -9.16 -4.42 1.97
C THR A 578 -7.77 -5.08 2.01
N GLU A 579 -7.45 -5.89 3.02
CA GLU A 579 -6.20 -6.65 3.09
C GLU A 579 -6.13 -7.74 2.02
N LEU A 580 -7.21 -8.49 1.79
CA LEU A 580 -7.29 -9.48 0.70
C LEU A 580 -7.17 -8.81 -0.68
N GLU A 581 -7.79 -7.64 -0.88
CA GLU A 581 -7.68 -6.88 -2.13
C GLU A 581 -6.28 -6.29 -2.32
N LYS A 582 -5.67 -5.73 -1.27
CA LYS A 582 -4.27 -5.32 -1.23
C LYS A 582 -3.33 -6.48 -1.55
N GLU A 583 -3.59 -7.68 -1.03
CA GLU A 583 -2.76 -8.86 -1.31
C GLU A 583 -2.93 -9.34 -2.77
N ARG A 584 -4.15 -9.29 -3.34
CA ARG A 584 -4.40 -9.51 -4.77
C ARG A 584 -3.66 -8.50 -5.65
N VAL A 585 -3.73 -7.21 -5.31
CA VAL A 585 -3.02 -6.13 -6.02
C VAL A 585 -1.51 -6.31 -5.91
N MET A 586 -0.97 -6.66 -4.74
CA MET A 586 0.45 -6.98 -4.54
C MET A 586 0.91 -8.19 -5.37
N LYS A 587 0.07 -9.23 -5.49
CA LYS A 587 0.34 -10.40 -6.37
C LYS A 587 0.31 -9.99 -7.85
N ALA A 588 -0.63 -9.15 -8.25
CA ALA A 588 -0.69 -8.59 -9.61
C ALA A 588 0.55 -7.74 -9.94
N ILE A 589 0.93 -6.81 -9.05
CA ILE A 589 2.12 -5.96 -9.20
C ILE A 589 3.37 -6.82 -9.41
N LYS A 590 3.62 -7.82 -8.54
CA LYS A 590 4.77 -8.73 -8.70
C LYS A 590 4.77 -9.46 -10.05
N SER A 591 3.61 -9.94 -10.51
CA SER A 591 3.52 -10.57 -11.84
C SER A 591 3.81 -9.58 -12.98
N THR A 592 3.42 -8.32 -12.86
CA THR A 592 3.79 -7.28 -13.83
C THR A 592 5.26 -6.87 -13.75
N GLU A 593 5.87 -6.85 -12.56
CA GLU A 593 7.31 -6.62 -12.38
C GLU A 593 8.15 -7.72 -13.04
N GLU A 594 7.73 -9.00 -12.91
CA GLU A 594 8.37 -10.13 -13.60
C GLU A 594 8.20 -10.03 -15.12
N VAL A 595 7.02 -9.64 -15.63
CA VAL A 595 6.78 -9.40 -17.06
C VAL A 595 7.63 -8.23 -17.57
N ILE A 596 7.71 -7.11 -16.85
CA ILE A 596 8.56 -5.96 -17.20
C ILE A 596 10.02 -6.38 -17.25
N LYS A 597 10.53 -7.06 -16.22
CA LYS A 597 11.91 -7.57 -16.17
C LYS A 597 12.22 -8.54 -17.32
N ASN A 598 11.27 -9.37 -17.72
CA ASN A 598 11.40 -10.23 -18.90
C ASN A 598 11.42 -9.40 -20.20
N GLN A 599 10.58 -8.37 -20.33
CA GLN A 599 10.60 -7.44 -21.46
C GLN A 599 11.90 -6.62 -21.53
N GLU A 600 12.47 -6.17 -20.40
CA GLU A 600 13.77 -5.50 -20.33
C GLU A 600 14.91 -6.42 -20.79
N ASN A 601 14.87 -7.69 -20.41
CA ASN A 601 15.80 -8.72 -20.90
C ASN A 601 15.65 -8.92 -22.42
N HIS A 602 14.43 -8.96 -22.95
CA HIS A 602 14.18 -9.04 -24.39
C HIS A 602 14.65 -7.77 -25.12
N ILE A 603 14.38 -6.57 -24.61
CA ILE A 603 14.86 -5.30 -25.15
C ILE A 603 16.39 -5.25 -25.16
N SER A 604 17.05 -5.79 -24.12
CA SER A 604 18.51 -5.86 -24.04
C SER A 604 19.11 -6.82 -25.07
N ARG A 605 18.50 -7.99 -25.28
CA ARG A 605 18.87 -8.91 -26.38
C ARG A 605 18.65 -8.29 -27.75
N LEU A 606 17.51 -7.62 -27.97
CA LEU A 606 17.22 -6.93 -29.23
C LEU A 606 18.19 -5.76 -29.49
N LYS A 607 18.58 -5.00 -28.46
CA LYS A 607 19.64 -3.97 -28.57
C LYS A 607 20.98 -4.57 -29.00
N TYR A 608 21.37 -5.72 -28.43
CA TYR A 608 22.58 -6.44 -28.83
C TYR A 608 22.52 -6.87 -30.31
N ILE A 609 21.45 -7.55 -30.73
CA ILE A 609 21.24 -7.98 -32.12
C ILE A 609 21.23 -6.78 -33.09
N ILE A 610 20.60 -5.66 -32.71
CA ILE A 610 20.61 -4.42 -33.51
C ILE A 610 22.03 -3.82 -33.61
N GLN A 611 22.86 -3.97 -32.59
CA GLN A 611 24.26 -3.50 -32.61
C GLN A 611 25.16 -4.42 -33.45
N GLU A 612 24.94 -5.73 -33.39
CA GLU A 612 25.59 -6.74 -34.22
C GLU A 612 25.25 -6.55 -35.71
N LEU A 613 23.96 -6.48 -36.06
CA LEU A 613 23.50 -6.19 -37.43
C LEU A 613 23.98 -4.82 -37.95
N LYS A 614 24.16 -3.82 -37.09
CA LYS A 614 24.79 -2.54 -37.48
C LYS A 614 26.27 -2.69 -37.78
N ALA A 615 26.99 -3.52 -37.04
CA ALA A 615 28.40 -3.81 -37.29
C ALA A 615 28.59 -4.66 -38.57
N GLU A 616 27.72 -5.64 -38.83
CA GLU A 616 27.67 -6.37 -40.09
C GLU A 616 27.36 -5.45 -41.27
N LYS A 617 26.34 -4.59 -41.16
CA LYS A 617 26.05 -3.59 -42.20
C LYS A 617 27.24 -2.67 -42.44
N GLN A 618 27.94 -2.22 -41.39
CA GLN A 618 29.13 -1.38 -41.55
C GLN A 618 30.32 -2.12 -42.18
N ARG A 619 30.38 -3.46 -42.09
CA ARG A 619 31.33 -4.26 -42.90
C ARG A 619 30.89 -4.27 -44.35
N HIS A 620 29.64 -4.62 -44.64
CA HIS A 620 29.12 -4.67 -46.02
C HIS A 620 29.15 -3.32 -46.75
N ASP A 621 28.91 -2.21 -46.04
CA ASP A 621 29.07 -0.86 -46.60
C ASP A 621 30.55 -0.62 -47.03
N LYS A 622 31.54 -1.10 -46.26
CA LYS A 622 32.98 -1.04 -46.62
C LYS A 622 33.39 -2.03 -47.71
N ASP A 623 32.86 -3.25 -47.67
CA ASP A 623 33.09 -4.27 -48.71
C ASP A 623 32.58 -3.73 -50.06
N LEU A 624 31.44 -3.05 -50.05
CA LEU A 624 30.85 -2.36 -51.20
C LEU A 624 31.68 -1.14 -51.64
N GLU A 625 32.21 -0.33 -50.71
CA GLU A 625 33.19 0.72 -51.04
C GLU A 625 34.45 0.14 -51.70
N MET A 626 34.98 -0.98 -51.21
CA MET A 626 36.13 -1.67 -51.82
C MET A 626 35.81 -2.16 -53.24
N VAL A 627 34.68 -2.83 -53.45
CA VAL A 627 34.25 -3.30 -54.78
C VAL A 627 33.98 -2.13 -55.74
N ILE A 628 33.49 -0.98 -55.26
CA ILE A 628 33.36 0.25 -56.05
C ILE A 628 34.74 0.79 -56.45
N ASN A 629 35.69 0.84 -55.52
CA ASN A 629 37.06 1.28 -55.82
C ASN A 629 37.76 0.34 -56.82
N GLU A 630 37.60 -0.99 -56.68
CA GLU A 630 38.11 -1.96 -57.65
C GLU A 630 37.46 -1.79 -59.03
N ARG A 631 36.14 -1.64 -59.09
CA ARG A 631 35.40 -1.34 -60.32
C ARG A 631 35.93 -0.07 -61.00
N ASP A 632 36.21 0.99 -60.26
CA ASP A 632 36.64 2.27 -60.81
C ASP A 632 38.12 2.27 -61.22
N ILE A 633 38.97 1.50 -60.54
CA ILE A 633 40.34 1.19 -60.97
C ILE A 633 40.31 0.38 -62.27
N LEU A 634 39.52 -0.71 -62.33
CA LEU A 634 39.38 -1.56 -63.52
C LEU A 634 38.75 -0.79 -64.70
N GLY A 635 37.75 0.04 -64.44
CA GLY A 635 37.15 0.94 -65.43
C GLY A 635 38.17 1.93 -65.98
N THR A 636 38.99 2.53 -65.11
CA THR A 636 40.10 3.42 -65.53
C THR A 636 41.15 2.67 -66.36
N GLN A 637 41.50 1.44 -65.98
CA GLN A 637 42.42 0.59 -66.76
C GLN A 637 41.82 0.21 -68.12
N LEU A 638 40.53 -0.12 -68.19
CA LEU A 638 39.84 -0.47 -69.43
C LEU A 638 39.69 0.72 -70.37
N ILE A 639 39.43 1.93 -69.84
CA ILE A 639 39.45 3.18 -70.63
C ILE A 639 40.85 3.41 -71.23
N LYS A 640 41.91 3.27 -70.43
CA LYS A 640 43.30 3.38 -70.91
C LYS A 640 43.61 2.33 -71.98
N ARG A 641 43.22 1.07 -71.77
CA ARG A 641 43.39 -0.01 -72.76
C ARG A 641 42.63 0.25 -74.06
N ASN A 642 41.43 0.80 -74.00
CA ASN A 642 40.68 1.17 -75.20
C ASN A 642 41.33 2.35 -75.94
N GLN A 643 41.92 3.32 -75.23
CA GLN A 643 42.72 4.39 -75.82
C GLN A 643 44.03 3.86 -76.46
N GLU A 644 44.74 2.95 -75.78
CA GLU A 644 45.90 2.23 -76.33
C GLU A 644 45.53 1.47 -77.62
N LEU A 645 44.41 0.74 -77.61
CA LEU A 645 43.90 0.01 -78.77
C LEU A 645 43.51 0.93 -79.93
N GLN A 646 42.84 2.06 -79.67
CA GLN A 646 42.52 3.05 -80.71
C GLN A 646 43.80 3.62 -81.35
N VAL A 647 44.79 4.00 -80.55
CA VAL A 647 46.08 4.51 -81.04
C VAL A 647 46.83 3.43 -81.84
N LEU A 648 46.75 2.16 -81.45
CA LEU A 648 47.31 1.05 -82.21
C LEU A 648 46.57 0.81 -83.54
N GLU A 649 45.23 0.87 -83.54
CA GLU A 649 44.44 0.79 -84.78
C GLU A 649 44.77 1.92 -85.75
N GLU A 650 44.85 3.16 -85.29
CA GLU A 650 45.22 4.32 -86.11
C GLU A 650 46.64 4.15 -86.65
N LYS A 651 47.59 3.66 -85.84
CA LYS A 651 48.95 3.33 -86.26
C LYS A 651 49.00 2.23 -87.32
N ILE A 652 48.18 1.18 -87.18
CA ILE A 652 48.06 0.11 -88.18
C ILE A 652 47.46 0.65 -89.49
N LYS A 653 46.39 1.45 -89.43
CA LYS A 653 45.76 2.09 -90.60
C LYS A 653 46.75 3.01 -91.33
N LEU A 654 47.56 3.77 -90.60
CA LEU A 654 48.65 4.59 -91.17
C LEU A 654 49.77 3.73 -91.78
N GLN A 655 50.17 2.63 -91.14
CA GLN A 655 51.18 1.71 -91.68
C GLN A 655 50.69 1.01 -92.95
N GLN A 656 49.43 0.56 -93.00
CA GLN A 656 48.80 -0.01 -94.20
C GLN A 656 48.69 1.03 -95.34
N SER A 657 48.34 2.28 -95.02
CA SER A 657 48.33 3.39 -95.99
C SER A 657 49.73 3.70 -96.54
N ASN A 658 50.77 3.54 -95.73
CA ASN A 658 52.15 3.75 -96.18
C ASN A 658 52.72 2.54 -96.94
N LEU A 659 52.36 1.31 -96.55
CA LEU A 659 52.73 0.09 -97.28
C LEU A 659 52.12 0.10 -98.68
N THR A 660 50.82 0.35 -98.82
CA THR A 660 50.14 0.42 -100.13
C THR A 660 50.69 1.54 -101.04
N LYS A 661 51.05 2.71 -100.49
CA LYS A 661 51.80 3.74 -101.23
C LYS A 661 53.17 3.22 -101.68
N GLY A 662 53.89 2.53 -100.79
CA GLY A 662 55.18 1.90 -101.06
C GLY A 662 55.09 0.85 -102.18
N GLU A 663 54.08 -0.02 -102.15
CA GLU A 663 53.79 -1.02 -103.19
C GLU A 663 53.51 -0.37 -104.54
N ILE A 664 52.72 0.72 -104.58
CA ILE A 664 52.44 1.48 -105.81
C ILE A 664 53.73 2.10 -106.38
N VAL A 665 54.58 2.68 -105.52
CA VAL A 665 55.89 3.23 -105.95
C VAL A 665 56.83 2.12 -106.41
N TYR A 666 56.89 1.00 -105.70
CA TYR A 666 57.72 -0.14 -106.02
C TYR A 666 57.29 -0.81 -107.35
N ARG A 667 55.98 -0.98 -107.58
CA ARG A 667 55.45 -1.48 -108.85
C ARG A 667 55.80 -0.55 -110.01
N LYS A 668 55.67 0.77 -109.83
CA LYS A 668 56.15 1.75 -110.84
C LYS A 668 57.64 1.61 -111.13
N LYS A 669 58.48 1.37 -110.11
CA LYS A 669 59.91 1.08 -110.32
C LYS A 669 60.18 -0.27 -110.97
N GLN A 670 59.37 -1.30 -110.73
CA GLN A 670 59.43 -2.55 -111.50
C GLN A 670 59.04 -2.33 -112.98
N GLU A 671 58.02 -1.53 -113.27
CA GLU A 671 57.60 -1.17 -114.63
C GLU A 671 58.67 -0.33 -115.37
N GLU A 672 59.29 0.64 -114.70
CA GLU A 672 60.45 1.38 -115.23
C GLU A 672 61.63 0.45 -115.53
N LEU A 673 61.98 -0.44 -114.59
CA LEU A 673 63.09 -1.39 -114.74
C LEU A 673 62.79 -2.43 -115.84
N ALA A 674 61.53 -2.82 -116.04
CA ALA A 674 61.11 -3.65 -117.16
C ALA A 674 61.28 -2.94 -118.52
N LYS A 675 60.91 -1.64 -118.62
CA LYS A 675 61.14 -0.83 -119.82
C LYS A 675 62.63 -0.67 -120.12
N LEU A 676 63.43 -0.30 -119.11
CA LEU A 676 64.89 -0.19 -119.23
C LEU A 676 65.55 -1.52 -119.63
N LYS A 677 65.01 -2.67 -119.19
CA LYS A 677 65.46 -4.00 -119.66
C LYS A 677 65.13 -4.24 -121.12
N ILE A 678 63.94 -3.86 -121.59
CA ILE A 678 63.55 -3.97 -123.01
C ILE A 678 64.43 -3.07 -123.88
N GLU A 679 64.62 -1.82 -123.47
CA GLU A 679 65.52 -0.86 -124.11
C GLU A 679 66.96 -1.39 -124.17
N LEU A 680 67.48 -1.94 -123.07
CA LEU A 680 68.80 -2.59 -123.04
C LEU A 680 68.88 -3.81 -123.97
N THR A 681 67.85 -4.66 -124.05
CA THR A 681 67.85 -5.77 -125.00
C THR A 681 67.76 -5.32 -126.46
N ASN A 682 67.05 -4.22 -126.74
CA ASN A 682 67.01 -3.63 -128.08
C ASN A 682 68.40 -3.09 -128.46
N LEU A 683 69.03 -2.29 -127.60
CA LEU A 683 70.39 -1.78 -127.78
C LEU A 683 71.42 -2.91 -127.94
N VAL A 684 71.30 -4.01 -127.20
CA VAL A 684 72.17 -5.20 -127.37
C VAL A 684 71.93 -5.91 -128.70
N ASN A 685 70.69 -5.94 -129.19
CA ASN A 685 70.36 -6.53 -130.50
C ASN A 685 70.77 -5.63 -131.67
N GLU A 686 70.68 -4.30 -131.53
CA GLU A 686 71.22 -3.31 -132.47
C GLU A 686 72.75 -3.40 -132.53
N LEU A 687 73.42 -3.54 -131.37
CA LEU A 687 74.86 -3.77 -131.28
C LEU A 687 75.24 -5.10 -131.97
N LYS A 688 74.51 -6.19 -131.74
CA LYS A 688 74.73 -7.46 -132.47
C LYS A 688 74.54 -7.31 -133.98
N SER A 689 73.46 -6.68 -134.44
CA SER A 689 73.20 -6.51 -135.87
C SER A 689 74.25 -5.64 -136.56
N THR A 690 74.74 -4.60 -135.88
CA THR A 690 75.88 -3.80 -136.38
C THR A 690 77.21 -4.54 -136.31
N GLN A 691 77.44 -5.39 -135.30
CA GLN A 691 78.58 -6.31 -135.22
C GLN A 691 78.57 -7.35 -136.38
N GLU A 692 77.39 -7.89 -136.71
CA GLU A 692 77.18 -8.78 -137.85
C GLU A 692 77.44 -8.07 -139.19
N GLN A 693 76.94 -6.85 -139.36
CA GLN A 693 77.26 -6.01 -140.55
C GLN A 693 78.77 -5.71 -140.66
N ILE A 694 79.44 -5.47 -139.53
CA ILE A 694 80.91 -5.31 -139.48
C ILE A 694 81.63 -6.60 -139.85
N SER A 695 81.06 -7.78 -139.55
CA SER A 695 81.68 -9.08 -139.87
C SER A 695 81.78 -9.35 -141.38
N CYS A 696 80.98 -8.67 -142.21
CA CYS A 696 81.08 -8.74 -143.68
C CYS A 696 82.20 -7.85 -144.26
N ILE A 697 82.75 -6.90 -143.49
CA ILE A 697 83.76 -5.95 -143.98
C ILE A 697 85.09 -6.64 -144.37
N PRO A 698 85.61 -7.64 -143.64
CA PRO A 698 86.76 -8.45 -144.07
C PRO A 698 86.54 -9.13 -145.44
N ASP A 699 85.36 -9.71 -145.67
CA ASP A 699 85.08 -10.42 -146.93
C ASP A 699 84.93 -9.45 -148.10
N LEU A 700 84.22 -8.34 -147.91
CA LEU A 700 84.17 -7.25 -148.89
C LEU A 700 85.57 -6.65 -149.16
N ARG A 701 86.46 -6.60 -148.16
CA ARG A 701 87.88 -6.21 -148.37
C ARG A 701 88.65 -7.28 -149.16
N ASN A 702 88.37 -8.56 -148.95
CA ASN A 702 88.99 -9.65 -149.70
C ASN A 702 88.53 -9.66 -151.16
N GLU A 703 87.24 -9.40 -151.41
CA GLU A 703 86.66 -9.25 -152.75
C GLU A 703 87.16 -7.99 -153.45
N ILE A 704 87.25 -6.84 -152.75
CA ILE A 704 87.93 -5.64 -153.27
C ILE A 704 89.40 -5.95 -153.60
N ASN A 705 90.10 -6.74 -152.78
CA ASN A 705 91.48 -7.14 -153.05
C ASN A 705 91.63 -8.14 -154.21
N SER A 706 90.65 -9.04 -154.46
CA SER A 706 90.67 -9.89 -155.66
C SER A 706 90.35 -9.06 -156.89
N LEU A 707 89.29 -8.26 -156.88
CA LEU A 707 88.96 -7.35 -157.97
C LEU A 707 90.09 -6.35 -158.27
N GLN A 708 90.84 -5.89 -157.26
CA GLN A 708 92.05 -5.08 -157.49
C GLN A 708 93.19 -5.88 -158.12
N LYS A 709 93.36 -7.16 -157.79
CA LYS A 709 94.33 -8.05 -158.47
C LYS A 709 93.90 -8.36 -159.91
N ASP A 710 92.62 -8.58 -160.15
CA ASP A 710 92.07 -8.86 -161.48
C ASP A 710 92.14 -7.60 -162.36
N ILE A 711 91.83 -6.43 -161.80
CA ILE A 711 92.06 -5.13 -162.44
C ILE A 711 93.55 -4.87 -162.66
N LEU A 712 94.46 -5.33 -161.78
CA LEU A 712 95.90 -5.24 -162.00
C LEU A 712 96.37 -6.22 -163.09
N ALA A 713 95.80 -7.42 -163.19
CA ALA A 713 96.12 -8.42 -164.20
C ALA A 713 95.62 -7.98 -165.59
N GLU A 714 94.38 -7.50 -165.70
CA GLU A 714 93.89 -6.90 -166.93
C GLU A 714 94.63 -5.58 -167.23
N LYS A 715 95.03 -4.77 -166.24
CA LYS A 715 95.90 -3.61 -166.50
C LYS A 715 97.31 -3.98 -166.93
N THR A 716 97.92 -5.08 -166.49
CA THR A 716 99.24 -5.51 -166.98
C THR A 716 99.15 -6.23 -168.32
N LYS A 717 98.04 -6.90 -168.62
CA LYS A 717 97.72 -7.47 -169.94
C LYS A 717 97.40 -6.38 -170.97
N VAL A 718 96.54 -5.43 -170.63
CA VAL A 718 96.31 -4.20 -171.41
C VAL A 718 97.60 -3.40 -171.51
N LYS A 719 98.43 -3.33 -170.45
CA LYS A 719 99.74 -2.68 -170.57
C LYS A 719 100.70 -3.43 -171.47
N ALA A 720 100.76 -4.77 -171.47
CA ALA A 720 101.61 -5.51 -172.40
C ALA A 720 101.17 -5.29 -173.86
N LEU A 721 99.86 -5.33 -174.11
CA LEU A 721 99.27 -4.99 -175.42
C LEU A 721 99.46 -3.50 -175.77
N GLN A 722 99.48 -2.59 -174.78
CA GLN A 722 99.89 -1.20 -174.99
C GLN A 722 101.39 -1.09 -175.24
N ASP A 723 102.28 -1.82 -174.57
CA ASP A 723 103.72 -1.75 -174.82
C ASP A 723 104.06 -2.29 -176.24
N GLU A 724 103.25 -3.22 -176.77
CA GLU A 724 103.27 -3.64 -178.20
C GLU A 724 102.69 -2.57 -179.17
N LEU A 725 101.85 -1.64 -178.71
CA LEU A 725 101.28 -0.52 -179.51
C LEU A 725 101.99 0.84 -179.30
N GLU A 726 102.62 1.06 -178.16
CA GLU A 726 103.24 2.32 -177.68
C GLU A 726 104.72 2.40 -178.03
N ASN A 727 105.23 1.39 -178.73
CA ASN A 727 106.45 1.49 -179.54
C ASN A 727 106.14 1.52 -181.06
N PRO A 728 105.31 2.46 -181.56
CA PRO A 728 105.12 2.67 -183.00
C PRO A 728 106.35 3.40 -183.56
N LEU A 729 106.32 3.72 -184.86
CA LEU A 729 107.22 4.75 -185.41
C LEU A 729 106.76 6.19 -185.03
N ASN A 730 106.56 6.42 -183.72
CA ASN A 730 106.68 7.70 -182.97
C ASN A 730 105.49 8.72 -182.93
N VAL A 731 105.51 9.56 -181.86
CA VAL A 731 104.85 10.89 -181.61
C VAL A 731 103.46 10.96 -180.86
N HIS A 732 103.27 12.02 -180.05
CA HIS A 732 102.28 12.21 -178.93
C HIS A 732 100.99 13.07 -179.21
N ARG A 733 100.09 13.30 -178.18
CA ARG A 733 99.82 14.62 -177.47
C ARG A 733 98.35 15.03 -177.01
N TRP A 734 98.14 15.37 -175.70
CA TRP A 734 97.27 16.46 -175.07
C TRP A 734 95.81 16.30 -174.47
N ARG A 735 95.18 17.44 -174.02
CA ARG A 735 94.22 17.71 -172.85
C ARG A 735 93.33 19.00 -173.05
N LYS A 736 92.13 19.20 -172.39
CA LYS A 736 91.35 20.51 -172.13
C LYS A 736 90.00 20.31 -171.32
N LEU A 737 89.11 21.22 -170.79
CA LEU A 737 89.00 22.69 -170.39
C LEU A 737 87.72 22.97 -169.46
N GLU A 738 87.28 24.24 -169.22
CA GLU A 738 86.26 24.84 -168.27
C GLU A 738 85.12 25.69 -168.98
N ALA A 739 84.05 26.39 -168.48
CA ALA A 739 83.11 26.58 -167.29
C ALA A 739 81.92 27.57 -167.74
N THR A 740 81.02 28.38 -167.08
CA THR A 740 80.59 28.99 -165.75
C THR A 740 79.15 29.68 -165.89
N ASP A 741 78.34 30.04 -164.83
CA ASP A 741 77.09 30.90 -164.93
C ASP A 741 76.63 31.72 -163.65
N GLN A 742 75.66 32.66 -163.75
CA GLN A 742 75.41 33.86 -162.90
C GLN A 742 74.00 34.07 -162.27
N GLU A 743 72.88 33.57 -162.83
CA GLU A 743 71.50 34.09 -162.56
C GLU A 743 70.98 33.96 -161.11
N ASN A 744 71.59 33.10 -160.29
CA ASN A 744 71.03 32.64 -159.02
C ASN A 744 71.03 33.70 -157.88
N PHE A 745 71.86 34.74 -157.99
CA PHE A 745 72.13 35.69 -156.90
C PHE A 745 70.96 36.63 -156.57
N GLU A 746 70.23 37.13 -157.57
CA GLU A 746 69.19 38.14 -157.36
C GLU A 746 67.96 37.59 -156.60
N ARG A 747 67.63 36.32 -156.81
CA ARG A 747 66.48 35.66 -156.15
C ARG A 747 66.65 35.62 -154.63
N ILE A 748 67.88 35.46 -154.14
CA ILE A 748 68.23 35.36 -152.72
C ILE A 748 67.94 36.67 -151.97
N LEU A 749 68.26 37.83 -152.57
CA LEU A 749 68.01 39.15 -151.98
C LEU A 749 66.51 39.47 -151.83
N LYS A 750 65.67 38.97 -152.75
CA LYS A 750 64.21 39.12 -152.68
C LYS A 750 63.59 38.36 -151.50
N ILE A 751 64.14 37.17 -151.19
CA ILE A 751 63.66 36.32 -150.09
C ILE A 751 63.97 36.97 -148.73
N GLN A 752 65.20 37.43 -148.53
CA GLN A 752 65.63 38.01 -147.24
C GLN A 752 64.88 39.29 -146.85
N THR A 753 64.45 40.09 -147.83
CA THR A 753 63.69 41.34 -147.56
C THR A 753 62.24 41.07 -147.16
N LEU A 754 61.61 40.02 -147.70
CA LEU A 754 60.26 39.60 -147.27
C LEU A 754 60.26 38.99 -145.86
N GLN A 755 61.26 38.16 -145.54
CA GLN A 755 61.37 37.51 -144.22
C GLN A 755 61.44 38.54 -143.06
N ARG A 756 62.23 39.61 -143.20
CA ARG A 756 62.32 40.66 -142.16
C ARG A 756 60.99 41.37 -141.90
N ARG A 757 60.17 41.57 -142.94
CA ARG A 757 58.85 42.19 -142.82
C ARG A 757 57.82 41.26 -142.15
N LEU A 758 57.96 39.94 -142.32
CA LEU A 758 57.12 38.95 -141.64
C LEU A 758 57.38 38.94 -140.12
N ILE A 759 58.66 38.92 -139.73
CA ILE A 759 59.09 38.88 -138.31
C ILE A 759 58.51 40.07 -137.52
N ALA A 760 58.69 41.29 -138.02
CA ALA A 760 58.18 42.50 -137.38
C ALA A 760 56.65 42.51 -137.19
N LYS A 761 55.89 41.83 -138.06
CA LYS A 761 54.42 41.68 -137.90
C LYS A 761 54.01 40.53 -136.99
N THR A 762 54.82 39.49 -136.82
CA THR A 762 54.58 38.48 -135.78
C THR A 762 54.88 39.01 -134.37
N GLU A 763 55.86 39.91 -134.21
CA GLU A 763 56.15 40.57 -132.94
C GLU A 763 54.98 41.49 -132.50
N GLU A 764 54.46 42.33 -133.39
CA GLU A 764 53.31 43.21 -133.12
C GLU A 764 52.02 42.42 -132.76
N VAL A 765 51.88 41.19 -133.28
CA VAL A 765 50.79 40.27 -132.89
C VAL A 765 51.00 39.72 -131.48
N GLN A 766 52.22 39.32 -131.11
CA GLN A 766 52.51 38.85 -129.74
C GLN A 766 52.30 39.94 -128.68
N GLU A 767 52.63 41.19 -128.96
CA GLU A 767 52.33 42.31 -128.04
C GLU A 767 50.82 42.49 -127.83
N LYS A 768 50.03 42.40 -128.92
CA LYS A 768 48.57 42.50 -128.84
C LYS A 768 47.95 41.29 -128.12
N GLU A 769 48.48 40.08 -128.28
CA GLU A 769 48.06 38.92 -127.48
C GLU A 769 48.34 39.11 -125.98
N LYS A 770 49.51 39.64 -125.60
CA LYS A 770 49.82 39.93 -124.19
C LYS A 770 48.83 40.94 -123.61
N LEU A 771 48.56 42.01 -124.35
CA LEU A 771 47.62 43.05 -123.93
C LEU A 771 46.18 42.50 -123.75
N ILE A 772 45.75 41.59 -124.62
CA ILE A 772 44.46 40.89 -124.49
C ILE A 772 44.43 40.03 -123.21
N LYS A 773 45.44 39.19 -122.99
CA LYS A 773 45.53 38.31 -121.81
C LYS A 773 45.52 39.10 -120.49
N GLU A 774 46.13 40.29 -120.45
CA GLU A 774 46.06 41.18 -119.29
C GLU A 774 44.65 41.78 -119.08
N LYS A 775 43.95 42.17 -120.15
CA LYS A 775 42.57 42.67 -120.07
C LYS A 775 41.57 41.58 -119.67
N GLU A 776 41.73 40.35 -120.17
CA GLU A 776 40.92 39.19 -119.77
C GLU A 776 41.10 38.86 -118.28
N LYS A 777 42.34 38.94 -117.78
CA LYS A 777 42.65 38.71 -116.36
C LYS A 777 41.99 39.78 -115.47
N LEU A 778 42.11 41.05 -115.86
CA LEU A 778 41.46 42.17 -115.16
C LEU A 778 39.91 42.06 -115.18
N PHE A 779 39.34 41.59 -116.30
CA PHE A 779 37.91 41.34 -116.43
C PHE A 779 37.43 40.19 -115.53
N MET A 780 38.21 39.10 -115.42
CA MET A 780 37.94 38.00 -114.49
C MET A 780 38.00 38.45 -113.03
N GLU A 781 38.98 39.29 -112.68
CA GLU A 781 39.11 39.85 -111.33
C GLU A 781 37.94 40.80 -110.98
N LEU A 782 37.56 41.71 -111.88
CA LEU A 782 36.38 42.57 -111.71
C LEU A 782 35.07 41.76 -111.62
N LYS A 783 34.90 40.71 -112.45
CA LYS A 783 33.74 39.82 -112.40
C LYS A 783 33.66 39.06 -111.07
N ASN A 784 34.78 38.62 -110.51
CA ASN A 784 34.84 37.98 -109.19
C ASN A 784 34.58 38.96 -108.04
N ILE A 785 34.88 40.26 -108.20
CA ILE A 785 34.54 41.31 -107.22
C ILE A 785 33.04 41.61 -107.26
N LEU A 786 32.42 41.78 -108.44
CA LEU A 786 30.97 41.94 -108.56
C LEU A 786 30.20 40.73 -108.01
N ALA A 787 30.64 39.50 -108.33
CA ALA A 787 30.01 38.27 -107.83
C ALA A 787 30.15 38.05 -106.31
N ARG A 788 30.89 38.91 -105.59
CA ARG A 788 31.06 38.87 -104.12
C ARG A 788 30.28 39.96 -103.37
N GLN A 789 29.58 40.85 -104.06
CA GLN A 789 28.67 41.79 -103.40
C GLN A 789 27.25 41.21 -103.35
N PRO A 790 26.60 41.10 -102.17
CA PRO A 790 25.21 40.66 -102.08
C PRO A 790 24.28 41.74 -102.64
N GLY A 791 23.25 41.32 -103.37
CA GLY A 791 22.30 42.23 -104.02
C GLY A 791 21.52 43.12 -103.04
N PRO A 792 20.92 44.24 -103.52
CA PRO A 792 20.31 45.27 -102.67
C PRO A 792 19.18 44.75 -101.76
N GLU A 793 18.46 43.71 -102.17
CA GLU A 793 17.42 43.05 -101.35
C GLU A 793 18.01 42.42 -100.08
N ILE A 794 19.19 41.81 -100.18
CA ILE A 794 19.89 41.21 -99.04
C ILE A 794 20.43 42.31 -98.09
N GLN A 795 20.82 43.48 -98.63
CA GLN A 795 21.18 44.63 -97.80
C GLN A 795 20.00 45.19 -97.00
N GLN A 796 18.79 45.22 -97.57
CA GLN A 796 17.58 45.60 -96.83
C GLN A 796 17.21 44.58 -95.75
N GLN A 797 17.32 43.28 -96.04
CA GLN A 797 17.13 42.23 -95.02
C GLN A 797 18.18 42.29 -93.90
N LEU A 798 19.44 42.58 -94.21
CA LEU A 798 20.49 42.80 -93.20
C LEU A 798 20.27 44.08 -92.38
N ALA A 799 19.56 45.08 -92.91
CA ALA A 799 19.17 46.26 -92.13
C ALA A 799 18.08 45.92 -91.10
N THR A 800 16.98 45.28 -91.54
CA THR A 800 15.87 44.90 -90.64
C THR A 800 16.30 43.87 -89.60
N TYR A 801 17.12 42.87 -89.95
CA TYR A 801 17.68 41.94 -88.97
C TYR A 801 18.63 42.61 -87.97
N LYS A 802 19.44 43.61 -88.39
CA LYS A 802 20.25 44.41 -87.46
C LYS A 802 19.38 45.21 -86.49
N GLU A 803 18.25 45.74 -86.96
CA GLU A 803 17.32 46.52 -86.15
C GLU A 803 16.60 45.64 -85.11
N SER A 804 16.06 44.49 -85.51
CA SER A 804 15.52 43.48 -84.58
C SER A 804 16.58 42.96 -83.58
N LEU A 805 17.83 42.78 -83.99
CA LEU A 805 18.93 42.45 -83.07
C LEU A 805 19.19 43.58 -82.06
N LYS A 806 19.09 44.85 -82.49
CA LYS A 806 19.26 46.03 -81.64
C LYS A 806 18.15 46.10 -80.58
N GLU A 807 16.90 45.88 -80.98
CA GLU A 807 15.75 45.80 -80.05
C GLU A 807 15.86 44.61 -79.09
N LYS A 808 16.21 43.41 -79.56
CA LYS A 808 16.38 42.24 -78.69
C LYS A 808 17.56 42.41 -77.73
N THR A 809 18.64 43.06 -78.16
CA THR A 809 19.76 43.43 -77.28
C THR A 809 19.35 44.49 -76.26
N ALA A 810 18.46 45.43 -76.62
CA ALA A 810 17.90 46.41 -75.68
C ALA A 810 16.95 45.76 -74.66
N GLN A 811 16.07 44.85 -75.09
CA GLN A 811 15.21 44.05 -74.20
C GLN A 811 16.06 43.19 -73.24
N MET A 812 17.11 42.54 -73.75
CA MET A 812 18.05 41.76 -72.95
C MET A 812 18.85 42.64 -71.96
N LYS A 813 19.31 43.83 -72.36
CA LYS A 813 19.93 44.80 -71.44
C LYS A 813 18.96 45.29 -70.37
N LYS A 814 17.67 45.50 -70.71
CA LYS A 814 16.65 45.92 -69.74
C LYS A 814 16.36 44.81 -68.73
N MET A 815 16.16 43.58 -69.17
CA MET A 815 16.03 42.41 -68.29
C MET A 815 17.30 42.16 -67.46
N LEU A 816 18.50 42.36 -68.00
CA LEU A 816 19.75 42.28 -67.21
C LEU A 816 19.85 43.40 -66.16
N GLY A 817 19.33 44.59 -66.45
CA GLY A 817 19.18 45.67 -65.48
C GLY A 817 18.17 45.34 -64.39
N GLU A 818 16.99 44.84 -64.75
CA GLU A 818 15.96 44.38 -63.82
C GLU A 818 16.48 43.23 -62.93
N LEU A 819 17.16 42.24 -63.50
CA LEU A 819 17.77 41.11 -62.78
C LEU A 819 18.96 41.56 -61.91
N LYS A 820 19.75 42.57 -62.33
CA LYS A 820 20.75 43.22 -61.47
C LYS A 820 20.09 43.94 -60.29
N ASN A 821 19.05 44.73 -60.54
CA ASN A 821 18.30 45.44 -59.51
C ASN A 821 17.65 44.46 -58.52
N SER A 822 17.09 43.34 -58.98
CA SER A 822 16.60 42.26 -58.11
C SER A 822 17.73 41.59 -57.30
N ARG A 823 18.93 41.42 -57.86
CA ARG A 823 20.11 40.94 -57.11
C ARG A 823 20.58 41.95 -56.07
N GLU A 824 20.55 43.24 -56.38
CA GLU A 824 20.89 44.31 -55.45
C GLU A 824 19.83 44.46 -54.35
N GLN A 825 18.53 44.35 -54.66
CA GLN A 825 17.46 44.22 -53.66
C GLN A 825 17.62 42.97 -52.78
N VAL A 826 17.93 41.81 -53.36
CA VAL A 826 18.22 40.58 -52.58
C VAL A 826 19.46 40.75 -51.71
N ASN A 827 20.47 41.51 -52.14
CA ASN A 827 21.66 41.79 -51.34
C ASN A 827 21.39 42.81 -50.23
N ILE A 828 20.56 43.83 -50.47
CA ILE A 828 20.07 44.77 -49.44
C ILE A 828 19.22 44.00 -48.42
N LEU A 829 18.27 43.18 -48.87
CA LEU A 829 17.44 42.34 -47.99
C LEU A 829 18.28 41.31 -47.21
N LYS A 830 19.36 40.77 -47.79
CA LYS A 830 20.34 39.94 -47.05
C LYS A 830 21.13 40.76 -46.03
N PHE A 831 21.54 41.98 -46.37
CA PHE A 831 22.22 42.88 -45.44
C PHE A 831 21.30 43.26 -44.28
N GLU A 832 20.03 43.58 -44.54
CA GLU A 832 19.01 43.80 -43.50
C GLU A 832 18.69 42.53 -42.73
N ASN A 833 18.60 41.34 -43.36
CA ASN A 833 18.42 40.09 -42.62
C ASN A 833 19.62 39.80 -41.71
N ASN A 834 20.84 40.12 -42.15
CA ASN A 834 22.05 40.01 -41.33
C ASN A 834 22.08 41.09 -40.22
N ARG A 835 21.66 42.33 -40.51
CA ARG A 835 21.56 43.41 -39.52
C ARG A 835 20.51 43.09 -38.46
N LEU A 836 19.34 42.56 -38.86
CA LEU A 836 18.29 42.08 -37.96
C LEU A 836 18.69 40.80 -37.22
N ARG A 837 19.51 39.92 -37.80
CA ARG A 837 20.12 38.79 -37.08
C ARG A 837 21.16 39.26 -36.09
N GLU A 838 21.95 40.29 -36.39
CA GLU A 838 22.88 40.90 -35.45
C GLU A 838 22.15 41.67 -34.36
N GLU A 839 21.12 42.44 -34.67
CA GLU A 839 20.25 43.12 -33.71
C GLU A 839 19.51 42.11 -32.83
N MET A 840 18.99 41.01 -33.39
CA MET A 840 18.39 39.92 -32.59
C MET A 840 19.45 39.13 -31.80
N ASN A 841 20.70 38.99 -32.29
CA ASN A 841 21.80 38.36 -31.53
C ASN A 841 22.44 39.32 -30.51
N LYS A 842 22.27 40.63 -30.66
CA LYS A 842 22.53 41.66 -29.64
C LYS A 842 21.40 41.61 -28.62
N LEU A 843 20.14 41.73 -29.02
CA LEU A 843 18.97 41.59 -28.14
C LEU A 843 18.93 40.24 -27.38
N LYS A 844 19.36 39.12 -27.99
CA LYS A 844 19.57 37.86 -27.26
C LYS A 844 20.74 37.91 -26.30
N ARG A 845 21.88 38.51 -26.67
CA ARG A 845 22.98 38.77 -25.73
C ARG A 845 22.51 39.65 -24.60
N ASP A 846 21.96 40.83 -24.87
CA ASP A 846 21.41 41.79 -23.92
C ASP A 846 20.29 41.17 -23.06
N TYR A 847 19.46 40.26 -23.59
CA TYR A 847 18.47 39.51 -22.81
C TYR A 847 19.14 38.45 -21.92
N PHE A 848 20.07 37.64 -22.44
CA PHE A 848 20.81 36.68 -21.61
C PHE A 848 21.78 37.36 -20.64
N GLN A 849 22.18 38.60 -20.92
CA GLN A 849 23.07 39.41 -20.11
C GLN A 849 22.27 40.15 -19.03
N LYS A 850 21.13 40.78 -19.35
CA LYS A 850 20.18 41.27 -18.34
C LYS A 850 19.60 40.15 -17.49
N ARG A 851 19.39 38.96 -18.06
CA ARG A 851 19.00 37.76 -17.30
C ARG A 851 20.15 37.29 -16.42
N LYS A 852 21.38 37.15 -16.93
CA LYS A 852 22.56 36.92 -16.07
C LYS A 852 22.79 38.02 -15.04
N GLU A 853 22.40 39.26 -15.29
CA GLU A 853 22.52 40.38 -14.36
C GLU A 853 21.37 40.40 -13.34
N GLN A 854 20.18 39.88 -13.68
CA GLN A 854 19.09 39.64 -12.73
C GLN A 854 19.37 38.41 -11.87
N ASP A 855 19.76 37.28 -12.49
CA ASP A 855 20.22 36.06 -11.82
C ASP A 855 21.42 36.41 -10.89
N LYS A 856 22.44 37.13 -11.40
CA LYS A 856 23.55 37.64 -10.55
C LYS A 856 23.14 38.70 -9.53
N SER A 857 22.11 39.52 -9.76
CA SER A 857 21.64 40.47 -8.73
C SER A 857 20.85 39.77 -7.62
N GLN A 858 20.33 38.57 -7.89
CA GLN A 858 19.74 37.69 -6.88
C GLN A 858 20.81 36.86 -6.17
N GLU A 859 21.89 36.44 -6.85
CA GLU A 859 23.01 35.70 -6.23
C GLU A 859 24.01 36.61 -5.48
N LEU A 860 24.30 37.82 -5.97
CA LEU A 860 25.23 38.78 -5.35
C LEU A 860 24.61 39.64 -4.22
N GLN A 861 23.41 39.30 -3.75
CA GLN A 861 22.99 39.73 -2.40
C GLN A 861 23.72 38.95 -1.29
N ASN A 862 24.51 37.92 -1.63
CA ASN A 862 25.39 37.22 -0.70
C ASN A 862 26.88 37.32 -1.10
N ASN A 863 27.67 37.91 -0.19
CA ASN A 863 29.13 37.77 -0.02
C ASN A 863 30.08 38.44 -1.07
N PRO A 864 30.88 39.46 -0.69
CA PRO A 864 31.85 40.12 -1.57
C PRO A 864 33.33 39.77 -1.27
N ALA A 865 34.15 39.43 -2.28
CA ALA A 865 35.63 39.46 -2.19
C ALA A 865 36.41 39.39 -3.54
N ILE A 866 37.30 40.37 -3.74
CA ILE A 866 38.71 40.27 -4.23
C ILE A 866 39.05 39.71 -5.64
N GLY A 867 39.60 40.60 -6.49
CA GLY A 867 40.81 40.40 -7.33
C GLY A 867 40.71 39.72 -8.72
N ASP A 868 41.70 39.78 -9.62
CA ASP A 868 42.77 40.80 -9.93
C ASP A 868 43.52 40.40 -11.25
N PHE A 869 44.54 41.17 -11.71
CA PHE A 869 45.53 40.89 -12.81
C PHE A 869 45.02 40.68 -14.27
N ASN A 870 45.12 41.59 -15.26
CA ASN A 870 46.28 42.31 -15.89
C ASN A 870 47.15 41.48 -16.90
N ILE A 871 47.83 42.19 -17.83
CA ILE A 871 48.80 41.78 -18.90
C ILE A 871 48.15 41.30 -20.23
N SER A 872 48.41 41.79 -21.47
CA SER A 872 49.27 42.83 -22.11
C SER A 872 50.48 42.38 -22.96
N SER A 873 50.39 42.49 -24.29
CA SER A 873 51.49 42.66 -25.30
C SER A 873 50.87 42.89 -26.71
N ALA A 874 51.08 44.06 -27.36
CA ALA A 874 52.14 44.45 -28.31
C ALA A 874 52.02 43.82 -29.72
N GLN A 875 51.82 44.54 -30.87
CA GLN A 875 52.48 45.72 -31.50
C GLN A 875 53.77 45.40 -32.30
N PRO A 876 54.17 46.20 -33.33
CA PRO A 876 53.40 47.03 -34.30
C PRO A 876 54.05 47.09 -35.74
N GLN A 877 53.61 48.08 -36.57
CA GLN A 877 54.38 48.75 -37.67
C GLN A 877 54.74 47.94 -38.96
N GLN A 878 55.09 48.52 -40.13
CA GLN A 878 54.71 49.72 -40.94
C GLN A 878 55.40 49.56 -42.34
N LEU A 879 55.38 50.38 -43.42
CA LEU A 879 54.89 51.73 -43.81
C LEU A 879 54.82 51.81 -45.38
N GLN A 880 54.57 53.01 -45.97
CA GLN A 880 54.91 53.47 -47.35
C GLN A 880 54.15 52.85 -48.56
N GLN A 881 53.40 53.62 -49.38
CA GLN A 881 53.75 54.59 -50.47
C GLN A 881 54.03 53.89 -51.83
N GLU A 882 53.57 54.34 -53.02
CA GLU A 882 52.69 55.48 -53.40
C GLU A 882 52.16 55.33 -54.86
N GLN A 883 51.22 56.20 -55.29
CA GLN A 883 50.84 56.55 -56.70
C GLN A 883 50.14 55.46 -57.58
N ALA A 884 49.21 55.76 -58.51
CA ALA A 884 48.41 56.97 -58.81
C ALA A 884 47.22 56.66 -59.79
N ILE A 885 46.48 57.71 -60.20
CA ILE A 885 45.52 57.82 -61.34
C ILE A 885 44.00 57.55 -61.06
N GLN A 886 43.38 58.58 -60.48
CA GLN A 886 42.13 59.27 -60.92
C GLN A 886 40.77 58.57 -61.12
N ILE A 887 39.83 58.99 -60.26
CA ILE A 887 38.45 59.40 -60.61
C ILE A 887 38.51 60.88 -61.08
N ALA A 888 37.80 61.35 -62.11
CA ALA A 888 36.44 61.95 -62.09
C ALA A 888 35.96 62.24 -63.54
N ALA A 889 34.74 61.88 -63.98
CA ALA A 889 33.46 62.62 -63.90
C ALA A 889 33.38 63.94 -64.73
N GLY A 890 32.32 64.25 -65.49
CA GLY A 890 31.09 63.49 -65.83
C GLY A 890 30.01 64.35 -66.52
N ALA A 891 28.90 63.71 -66.98
CA ALA A 891 27.66 64.33 -67.53
C ALA A 891 27.80 65.15 -68.85
N PRO A 892 26.71 65.59 -69.54
CA PRO A 892 25.28 65.42 -69.25
C PRO A 892 24.36 64.99 -70.43
N ARG A 893 23.47 64.01 -70.19
CA ARG A 893 22.00 64.13 -70.39
C ARG A 893 21.26 62.93 -69.82
#